data_AF-A0A5A5RS33-F1
#
_entry.id   AF-A0A5A5RS33-F1
#
_cell.length_a   1.000
_cell.length_b   1.000
_cell.length_c   1.000
_cell.angle_alpha   90.00
_cell.angle_beta   90.00
_cell.angle_gamma   90.00
#
_symmetry.space_group_name_H-M   'P 1'
#
loop_
_entity.id
_entity.type
_entity.pdbx_description
1 polymer ?
#
loop_
_entity_poly.entity_id
_entity_poly.type
_entity_poly.pdbx_seq_one_letter_code
_entity_poly.pdbx_strand_id
1 'polypeptide(L)'
;MSNSLPKYLEEITGIYQQGNATEHSYRPALKKLIESLNNNLQALNEPKRIACGAPDFVINQGIVEIGHLEAKDIGTSLKKIENTPQIKRYLQALGNLIITDHLEFRWYVSGELRLSAAVASLNQKKQIKPDSQGILQVEQLFCQFFLSKVIQITTPRELAKKMAALAQLIRDAIGQALKDQDCGGMLRQQLQSFQRVLISDLNEAQFADMYAQTICYGLFAARCNTDQISSFSRETAAFRLPKTNPFLRGIFHQIAGTELDERITWAVDTLATILQQTDMEGILGSFGKRTRKQDPVVHFYETFLAEYDSKMRESRGVYYTPEPVVSYMVRSVDYILKNKFQIPKGLADAKKITIKNPNNSQETQEVHQVLILDPAVGTGTFLHSVIDHIYDSFRQQKGMWSSYVSKHLLPRLFGFELLMAPYTVAHMKLGLQLQELGYDFSADERLGIYLTNTLQEAFQIPPADGFLNRIRDEAESAQGVKQEHPVMVIIGNPPYSGHSVNTGEWIKELLKGKDIISGEKTASYFEVDEQPLGEKNPKWLNDDYVKFIRFSQWRIEKTGYGILAFVTNHGYLDNPTFRGMRQSLLKTFDDIYILDLHGNSKKKEVCPDGSPDQNVFDIQQGVAIGVFIKYHNTSSNLAKVYHADLWGKREMIENQVIVGGKYHWLDENDLYSTSWQELKPDSPFYLFKPQNINLRSEYDQFWKITEIMPINSVGIVTARDSLTIQWNKKEIWDIINDFVNLSPEEARIKYNLGKDSQDWKIDLAQKDVKQSNLSKDNLLPISYRPFDQRYTYYTGNSGGFHCRARIDTMRHLKENNLGFHICRQIVSETWQHILITNQLTDDSYVSNKSRERGYTMPLYCYPETQAEKDMGMSRRPNLAPEFIKELSAKLELEFINDGKGDKKKTFGPEDIFNYIYAVFHSPQYRQRYAEFLKIDFPRVPLTSNKELFWELVKKGDRLVQLHLMKATGKEISSYPVAGSNLVEQVKYDENKQQISINSDQYFAGIPPQIWNFYIGGYQVCQKWLKDRKGRHLSYDDLEHYQQIISILGESIAIMETIDIIINKYGGFPFS
;
A
#
# COMPACT_ATOMS: atom_id res chain seq x y z
N MET A 1 -55.41 -11.21 26.31
CA MET A 1 -56.09 -10.49 25.20
C MET A 1 -57.61 -10.36 25.39
N SER A 2 -58.28 -11.27 26.11
CA SER A 2 -59.75 -11.45 26.14
C SER A 2 -60.63 -10.34 26.76
N ASN A 3 -60.15 -9.12 26.97
CA ASN A 3 -60.99 -8.00 27.42
C ASN A 3 -60.56 -6.61 26.92
N SER A 4 -59.61 -6.52 25.98
CA SER A 4 -59.06 -5.23 25.52
C SER A 4 -59.92 -4.52 24.49
N LEU A 5 -60.46 -5.25 23.50
CA LEU A 5 -61.29 -4.69 22.43
C LEU A 5 -62.68 -4.18 22.92
N PRO A 6 -63.39 -4.87 23.82
CA PRO A 6 -64.63 -4.34 24.41
C PRO A 6 -64.39 -3.03 25.19
N LYS A 7 -63.31 -2.95 25.98
CA LYS A 7 -62.94 -1.72 26.71
C LYS A 7 -62.55 -0.59 25.76
N TYR A 8 -61.81 -0.90 24.70
CA TYR A 8 -61.50 0.06 23.64
C TYR A 8 -62.78 0.61 23.00
N LEU A 9 -63.74 -0.27 22.69
CA LEU A 9 -65.02 0.11 22.09
C LEU A 9 -65.86 1.00 23.02
N GLU A 10 -65.87 0.72 24.33
CA GLU A 10 -66.51 1.60 25.33
C GLU A 10 -65.85 2.98 25.38
N GLU A 11 -64.52 3.06 25.38
CA GLU A 11 -63.77 4.32 25.42
C GLU A 11 -64.04 5.18 24.17
N ILE A 12 -63.96 4.61 22.97
CA ILE A 12 -64.24 5.36 21.74
C ILE A 12 -65.72 5.72 21.59
N THR A 13 -66.64 4.89 22.12
CA THR A 13 -68.08 5.20 22.12
C THR A 13 -68.38 6.39 23.04
N GLY A 14 -67.75 6.45 24.21
CA GLY A 14 -67.85 7.60 25.11
C GLY A 14 -67.32 8.88 24.48
N ILE A 15 -66.19 8.82 23.77
CA ILE A 15 -65.61 9.96 23.05
C ILE A 15 -66.54 10.39 21.90
N TYR A 16 -67.07 9.44 21.12
CA TYR A 16 -67.94 9.73 19.99
C TYR A 16 -69.27 10.40 20.41
N GLN A 17 -69.85 9.98 21.55
CA GLN A 17 -71.11 10.54 22.06
C GLN A 17 -71.01 12.00 22.51
N GLN A 18 -69.81 12.52 22.77
CA GLN A 18 -69.61 13.94 23.14
C GLN A 18 -69.90 14.90 21.97
N GLY A 19 -69.91 14.39 20.72
CA GLY A 19 -70.32 15.15 19.52
C GLY A 19 -69.33 16.22 19.03
N ASN A 20 -68.20 16.41 19.71
CA ASN A 20 -67.14 17.38 19.36
C ASN A 20 -65.75 16.73 19.17
N ALA A 21 -65.69 15.40 19.02
CA ALA A 21 -64.47 14.66 18.80
C ALA A 21 -63.90 14.87 17.37
N THR A 22 -62.58 14.71 17.23
CA THR A 22 -61.86 14.75 15.95
C THR A 22 -61.07 13.45 15.76
N GLU A 23 -60.50 13.22 14.58
CA GLU A 23 -59.65 12.04 14.31
C GLU A 23 -58.59 11.80 15.40
N HIS A 24 -57.93 12.86 15.89
CA HIS A 24 -56.90 12.75 16.93
C HIS A 24 -57.45 12.32 18.30
N SER A 25 -58.74 12.58 18.56
CA SER A 25 -59.38 12.28 19.85
C SER A 25 -59.44 10.79 20.15
N TYR A 26 -59.41 9.92 19.14
CA TYR A 26 -59.49 8.46 19.29
C TYR A 26 -58.12 7.76 19.36
N ARG A 27 -57.05 8.45 18.94
CA ARG A 27 -55.69 7.90 18.90
C ARG A 27 -55.17 7.42 20.27
N PRO A 28 -55.43 8.10 21.41
CA PRO A 28 -55.02 7.59 22.72
C PRO A 28 -55.64 6.24 23.07
N ALA A 29 -56.92 6.04 22.75
CA ALA A 29 -57.60 4.76 22.96
C ALA A 29 -57.01 3.67 22.06
N LEU A 30 -56.68 4.00 20.80
CA LEU A 30 -56.06 3.07 19.86
C LEU A 30 -54.64 2.68 20.29
N LYS A 31 -53.85 3.62 20.80
CA LYS A 31 -52.53 3.35 21.38
C LYS A 31 -52.65 2.37 22.54
N LYS A 32 -53.54 2.64 23.51
CA LYS A 32 -53.79 1.77 24.66
C LYS A 32 -54.23 0.37 24.22
N LEU A 33 -55.07 0.27 23.18
CA LEU A 33 -55.47 -1.02 22.62
C LEU A 33 -54.24 -1.80 22.17
N ILE A 34 -53.41 -1.24 21.29
CA ILE A 34 -52.22 -1.92 20.74
C ILE A 34 -51.28 -2.39 21.84
N GLU A 35 -50.96 -1.50 22.80
CA GLU A 35 -50.05 -1.80 23.91
C GLU A 35 -50.65 -2.83 24.88
N SER A 36 -51.98 -2.94 24.98
CA SER A 36 -52.64 -3.95 25.81
C SER A 36 -52.70 -5.35 25.18
N LEU A 37 -52.46 -5.48 23.87
CA LEU A 37 -52.51 -6.77 23.19
C LEU A 37 -51.28 -7.63 23.51
N ASN A 38 -50.12 -7.03 23.78
CA ASN A 38 -48.91 -7.72 24.21
C ASN A 38 -47.98 -6.75 24.98
N ASN A 39 -47.51 -7.15 26.16
CA ASN A 39 -46.70 -6.34 27.07
C ASN A 39 -45.37 -5.82 26.47
N ASN A 40 -44.90 -6.43 25.37
CA ASN A 40 -43.65 -6.05 24.71
C ASN A 40 -43.84 -5.10 23.50
N LEU A 41 -45.08 -4.70 23.20
CA LEU A 41 -45.38 -3.78 22.10
C LEU A 41 -45.38 -2.33 22.58
N GLN A 42 -44.77 -1.46 21.78
CA GLN A 42 -44.82 -0.01 21.96
C GLN A 42 -45.38 0.63 20.69
N ALA A 43 -46.45 1.42 20.85
CA ALA A 43 -47.05 2.16 19.75
C ALA A 43 -46.66 3.65 19.85
N LEU A 44 -45.79 4.09 18.96
CA LEU A 44 -45.38 5.50 18.86
C LEU A 44 -46.36 6.24 17.96
N ASN A 45 -47.17 7.13 18.56
CA ASN A 45 -48.02 8.07 17.84
C ASN A 45 -47.18 9.26 17.34
N GLU A 46 -47.40 9.70 16.11
CA GLU A 46 -46.64 10.77 15.42
C GLU A 46 -45.13 10.50 15.35
N PRO A 47 -44.70 9.40 14.71
CA PRO A 47 -43.30 9.10 14.48
C PRO A 47 -42.62 10.16 13.60
N LYS A 48 -41.29 10.23 13.65
CA LYS A 48 -40.50 11.08 12.73
C LYS A 48 -40.81 10.71 11.28
N ARG A 49 -40.90 11.72 10.42
CA ARG A 49 -41.18 11.55 8.99
C ARG A 49 -40.14 10.67 8.31
N ILE A 50 -40.61 9.66 7.58
CA ILE A 50 -39.83 8.74 6.76
C ILE A 50 -39.94 9.10 5.27
N ALA A 51 -39.14 8.46 4.41
CA ALA A 51 -39.05 8.81 2.98
C ALA A 51 -40.40 8.75 2.24
N CYS A 52 -41.30 7.84 2.62
CA CYS A 52 -42.62 7.71 2.01
C CYS A 52 -43.70 8.62 2.66
N GLY A 53 -43.46 9.20 3.83
CA GLY A 53 -44.36 10.12 4.53
C GLY A 53 -44.28 9.99 6.06
N ALA A 54 -45.36 10.31 6.78
CA ALA A 54 -45.45 10.14 8.22
C ALA A 54 -46.74 9.35 8.53
N PRO A 55 -46.68 8.02 8.68
CA PRO A 55 -47.83 7.25 9.15
C PRO A 55 -48.15 7.64 10.59
N ASP A 56 -49.41 7.53 10.99
CA ASP A 56 -49.85 7.98 12.32
C ASP A 56 -49.20 7.21 13.47
N PHE A 57 -48.95 5.91 13.27
CA PHE A 57 -48.33 5.05 14.26
C PHE A 57 -47.20 4.19 13.67
N VAL A 58 -46.12 4.05 14.42
CA VAL A 58 -45.12 2.99 14.28
C VAL A 58 -45.26 2.03 15.46
N ILE A 59 -45.35 0.72 15.17
CA ILE A 59 -45.48 -0.33 16.17
C ILE A 59 -44.14 -1.06 16.27
N ASN A 60 -43.53 -1.01 17.45
CA ASN A 60 -42.25 -1.64 17.73
C ASN A 60 -42.41 -2.77 18.75
N GLN A 61 -41.60 -3.81 18.61
CA GLN A 61 -41.35 -4.82 19.64
C GLN A 61 -39.86 -4.74 20.01
N GLY A 62 -39.54 -4.01 21.09
CA GLY A 62 -38.16 -3.64 21.40
C GLY A 62 -37.57 -2.70 20.32
N ILE A 63 -36.44 -3.07 19.73
CA ILE A 63 -35.77 -2.33 18.64
C ILE A 63 -36.26 -2.73 17.24
N VAL A 64 -37.15 -3.72 17.14
CA VAL A 64 -37.66 -4.24 15.87
C VAL A 64 -38.97 -3.57 15.53
N GLU A 65 -39.01 -2.91 14.37
CA GLU A 65 -40.22 -2.32 13.81
C GLU A 65 -41.11 -3.43 13.21
N ILE A 66 -42.32 -3.60 13.75
CA ILE A 66 -43.28 -4.65 13.34
C ILE A 66 -44.13 -4.19 12.15
N GLY A 67 -44.52 -2.91 12.14
CA GLY A 67 -45.33 -2.35 11.09
C GLY A 67 -45.91 -1.00 11.47
N HIS A 68 -46.76 -0.48 10.58
CA HIS A 68 -47.31 0.87 10.69
C HIS A 68 -48.83 0.83 10.77
N LEU A 69 -49.43 1.89 11.33
CA LEU A 69 -50.88 2.09 11.29
C LEU A 69 -51.22 3.52 10.90
N GLU A 70 -52.21 3.66 10.03
CA GLU A 70 -52.82 4.94 9.63
C GLU A 70 -54.27 4.98 10.12
N ALA A 71 -54.62 6.03 10.86
CA ALA A 71 -55.94 6.21 11.47
C ALA A 71 -56.73 7.32 10.73
N LYS A 72 -58.06 7.19 10.73
CA LYS A 72 -59.01 8.14 10.13
C LYS A 72 -60.20 8.32 11.05
N ASP A 73 -60.96 9.39 10.85
CA ASP A 73 -62.12 9.68 11.71
C ASP A 73 -63.25 8.63 11.59
N ILE A 74 -64.02 8.41 12.65
CA ILE A 74 -65.07 7.38 12.73
C ILE A 74 -66.12 7.59 11.64
N GLY A 75 -66.39 6.55 10.85
CA GLY A 75 -67.37 6.58 9.76
C GLY A 75 -66.78 7.01 8.41
N THR A 76 -65.46 7.25 8.34
CA THR A 76 -64.77 7.51 7.07
C THR A 76 -64.62 6.22 6.27
N SER A 77 -65.04 6.23 5.00
CA SER A 77 -64.97 5.03 4.15
C SER A 77 -63.53 4.65 3.78
N LEU A 78 -62.99 3.60 4.40
CA LEU A 78 -61.63 3.11 4.18
C LEU A 78 -61.39 2.68 2.72
N LYS A 79 -62.40 2.11 2.05
CA LYS A 79 -62.37 1.77 0.60
C LYS A 79 -62.08 2.99 -0.29
N LYS A 80 -62.56 4.17 0.08
CA LYS A 80 -62.28 5.41 -0.67
C LYS A 80 -60.88 5.93 -0.36
N ILE A 81 -60.47 5.84 0.92
CA ILE A 81 -59.17 6.31 1.40
C ILE A 81 -58.00 5.53 0.77
N GLU A 82 -58.18 4.23 0.52
CA GLU A 82 -57.19 3.37 -0.16
C GLU A 82 -56.72 3.89 -1.52
N ASN A 83 -57.59 4.65 -2.20
CA ASN A 83 -57.29 5.19 -3.52
C ASN A 83 -56.59 6.57 -3.48
N THR A 84 -56.38 7.14 -2.30
CA THR A 84 -55.70 8.42 -2.15
C THR A 84 -54.20 8.30 -2.45
N PRO A 85 -53.56 9.36 -2.99
CA PRO A 85 -52.13 9.33 -3.31
C PRO A 85 -51.22 9.04 -2.09
N GLN A 86 -51.66 9.44 -0.89
CA GLN A 86 -50.92 9.17 0.35
C GLN A 86 -50.92 7.68 0.68
N ILE A 87 -52.08 7.04 0.69
CA ILE A 87 -52.20 5.61 1.03
C ILE A 87 -51.55 4.73 -0.03
N LYS A 88 -51.70 5.04 -1.33
CA LYS A 88 -51.02 4.28 -2.39
C LYS A 88 -49.50 4.24 -2.20
N ARG A 89 -48.91 5.36 -1.78
CA ARG A 89 -47.48 5.46 -1.46
C ARG A 89 -47.10 4.67 -0.21
N TYR A 90 -47.95 4.64 0.82
CA TYR A 90 -47.73 3.80 2.00
C TYR A 90 -47.83 2.31 1.67
N LEU A 91 -48.82 1.89 0.87
CA LEU A 91 -48.98 0.50 0.43
C LEU A 91 -47.81 0.00 -0.43
N GLN A 92 -47.14 0.89 -1.18
CA GLN A 92 -45.96 0.53 -1.98
C GLN A 92 -44.66 0.51 -1.15
N ALA A 93 -44.53 1.38 -0.16
CA ALA A 93 -43.27 1.59 0.56
C ALA A 93 -43.19 0.87 1.92
N LEU A 94 -44.32 0.57 2.55
CA LEU A 94 -44.38 -0.07 3.86
C LEU A 94 -44.70 -1.56 3.70
N GLY A 95 -43.85 -2.42 4.24
CA GLY A 95 -44.01 -3.88 4.12
C GLY A 95 -45.22 -4.43 4.88
N ASN A 96 -45.65 -3.77 5.95
CA ASN A 96 -46.74 -4.20 6.83
C ASN A 96 -47.52 -2.97 7.37
N LEU A 97 -48.82 -2.85 7.04
CA LEU A 97 -49.62 -1.65 7.31
C LEU A 97 -51.07 -1.99 7.71
N ILE A 98 -51.60 -1.33 8.74
CA ILE A 98 -53.04 -1.32 9.05
C ILE A 98 -53.63 0.06 8.73
N ILE A 99 -54.82 0.09 8.15
CA ILE A 99 -55.63 1.29 7.97
C ILE A 99 -56.91 1.12 8.77
N THR A 100 -57.31 2.14 9.55
CA THR A 100 -58.51 2.06 10.39
C THR A 100 -59.25 3.38 10.50
N ASP A 101 -60.57 3.31 10.66
CA ASP A 101 -61.42 4.44 11.07
C ASP A 101 -61.82 4.34 12.56
N HIS A 102 -61.07 3.56 13.35
CA HIS A 102 -61.35 3.17 14.73
C HIS A 102 -62.48 2.14 14.92
N LEU A 103 -63.29 1.85 13.89
CA LEU A 103 -64.31 0.80 13.92
C LEU A 103 -63.94 -0.36 13.00
N GLU A 104 -63.60 -0.09 11.74
CA GLU A 104 -63.09 -1.02 10.74
C GLU A 104 -61.55 -1.01 10.74
N PHE A 105 -60.93 -2.17 10.61
CA PHE A 105 -59.49 -2.40 10.50
C PHE A 105 -59.20 -3.20 9.23
N ARG A 106 -58.30 -2.69 8.39
CA ARG A 106 -57.90 -3.31 7.12
C ARG A 106 -56.39 -3.48 7.10
N TRP A 107 -55.94 -4.72 7.00
CA TRP A 107 -54.53 -5.09 7.14
C TRP A 107 -53.91 -5.46 5.79
N TYR A 108 -52.76 -4.87 5.49
CA TYR A 108 -52.00 -5.00 4.25
C TYR A 108 -50.59 -5.52 4.49
N VAL A 109 -50.12 -6.42 3.60
CA VAL A 109 -48.73 -6.90 3.57
C VAL A 109 -48.20 -6.80 2.14
N SER A 110 -47.10 -6.06 1.95
CA SER A 110 -46.51 -5.76 0.63
C SER A 110 -47.53 -5.21 -0.38
N GLY A 111 -48.44 -4.36 0.10
CA GLY A 111 -49.48 -3.72 -0.71
C GLY A 111 -50.76 -4.54 -0.95
N GLU A 112 -50.80 -5.82 -0.55
CA GLU A 112 -51.99 -6.68 -0.70
C GLU A 112 -52.85 -6.71 0.58
N LEU A 113 -54.17 -6.53 0.43
CA LEU A 113 -55.12 -6.67 1.55
C LEU A 113 -55.18 -8.13 2.00
N ARG A 114 -54.86 -8.39 3.27
CA ARG A 114 -54.90 -9.72 3.88
C ARG A 114 -56.21 -9.97 4.61
N LEU A 115 -56.59 -9.07 5.52
CA LEU A 115 -57.79 -9.19 6.33
C LEU A 115 -58.48 -7.83 6.52
N SER A 116 -59.79 -7.87 6.70
CA SER A 116 -60.64 -6.69 6.92
C SER A 116 -61.75 -7.09 7.88
N ALA A 117 -61.90 -6.40 9.01
CA ALA A 117 -62.92 -6.68 10.01
C ALA A 117 -63.29 -5.41 10.78
N ALA A 118 -64.47 -5.37 11.39
CA ALA A 118 -64.92 -4.20 12.15
C ALA A 118 -65.42 -4.58 13.55
N VAL A 119 -64.98 -3.87 14.58
CA VAL A 119 -65.45 -4.10 15.98
C VAL A 119 -66.87 -3.63 16.21
N ALA A 120 -67.35 -2.71 15.37
CA ALA A 120 -68.69 -2.13 15.43
C ALA A 120 -69.05 -1.46 14.10
N SER A 121 -70.32 -1.10 13.92
CA SER A 121 -70.80 -0.32 12.78
C SER A 121 -71.68 0.84 13.26
N LEU A 122 -71.78 1.91 12.45
CA LEU A 122 -72.73 2.99 12.72
C LEU A 122 -74.13 2.59 12.24
N ASN A 123 -75.10 2.63 13.14
CA ASN A 123 -76.51 2.43 12.77
C ASN A 123 -77.08 3.68 12.05
N GLN A 124 -78.33 3.58 11.56
CA GLN A 124 -79.00 4.69 10.86
C GLN A 124 -79.14 5.98 11.69
N LYS A 125 -79.03 5.89 13.02
CA LYS A 125 -79.04 7.03 13.96
C LYS A 125 -77.62 7.52 14.31
N LYS A 126 -76.59 7.09 13.57
CA LYS A 126 -75.16 7.35 13.81
C LYS A 126 -74.70 6.92 15.21
N GLN A 127 -75.28 5.85 15.77
CA GLN A 127 -74.79 5.29 17.04
C GLN A 127 -73.91 4.07 16.74
N ILE A 128 -72.82 3.93 17.49
CA ILE A 128 -71.92 2.78 17.39
C ILE A 128 -72.65 1.54 17.92
N LYS A 129 -72.82 0.54 17.05
CA LYS A 129 -73.41 -0.75 17.37
C LYS A 129 -72.30 -1.81 17.35
N PRO A 130 -71.94 -2.39 18.51
CA PRO A 130 -70.93 -3.46 18.59
C PRO A 130 -71.27 -4.66 17.70
N ASP A 131 -70.24 -5.27 17.12
CA ASP A 131 -70.33 -6.53 16.39
C ASP A 131 -69.48 -7.59 17.11
N SER A 132 -70.14 -8.50 17.84
CA SER A 132 -69.45 -9.54 18.61
C SER A 132 -68.61 -10.50 17.74
N GLN A 133 -69.02 -10.75 16.49
CA GLN A 133 -68.25 -11.58 15.58
C GLN A 133 -67.08 -10.80 14.98
N GLY A 134 -67.32 -9.54 14.64
CA GLY A 134 -66.31 -8.61 14.16
C GLY A 134 -65.19 -8.32 15.17
N ILE A 135 -65.51 -8.26 16.48
CA ILE A 135 -64.51 -8.15 17.55
C ILE A 135 -63.52 -9.31 17.52
N LEU A 136 -64.00 -10.56 17.38
CA LEU A 136 -63.14 -11.75 17.29
C LEU A 136 -62.27 -11.72 16.02
N GLN A 137 -62.80 -11.24 14.90
CA GLN A 137 -62.06 -11.13 13.65
C GLN A 137 -60.97 -10.05 13.70
N VAL A 138 -61.22 -8.93 14.38
CA VAL A 138 -60.21 -7.89 14.61
C VAL A 138 -59.12 -8.39 15.56
N GLU A 139 -59.46 -9.17 16.58
CA GLU A 139 -58.47 -9.83 17.45
C GLU A 139 -57.55 -10.76 16.63
N GLN A 140 -58.14 -11.58 15.74
CA GLN A 140 -57.37 -12.43 14.84
C GLN A 140 -56.49 -11.62 13.87
N LEU A 141 -56.99 -10.51 13.33
CA LEU A 141 -56.23 -9.61 12.45
C LEU A 141 -54.99 -9.07 13.15
N PHE A 142 -55.12 -8.57 14.38
CA PHE A 142 -53.96 -8.08 15.15
C PHE A 142 -52.97 -9.21 15.48
N CYS A 143 -53.48 -10.37 15.89
CA CYS A 143 -52.63 -11.55 16.11
C CYS A 143 -51.79 -11.89 14.86
N GLN A 144 -52.40 -11.87 13.67
CA GLN A 144 -51.68 -12.14 12.42
C GLN A 144 -50.77 -10.98 11.99
N PHE A 145 -51.16 -9.72 12.22
CA PHE A 145 -50.32 -8.56 11.97
C PHE A 145 -49.01 -8.62 12.78
N PHE A 146 -49.08 -8.99 14.06
CA PHE A 146 -47.88 -9.14 14.90
C PHE A 146 -47.03 -10.37 14.54
N LEU A 147 -47.65 -11.42 13.98
CA LEU A 147 -46.95 -12.61 13.50
C LEU A 147 -46.37 -12.46 12.09
N SER A 148 -46.84 -11.46 11.33
CA SER A 148 -46.39 -11.26 9.97
C SER A 148 -44.94 -10.78 9.95
N LYS A 149 -44.08 -11.61 9.37
CA LYS A 149 -42.64 -11.44 9.38
C LYS A 149 -42.25 -10.16 8.62
N VAL A 150 -41.51 -9.29 9.28
CA VAL A 150 -40.86 -8.10 8.71
C VAL A 150 -40.01 -8.51 7.50
N ILE A 151 -39.95 -7.62 6.50
CA ILE A 151 -39.26 -7.72 5.21
C ILE A 151 -37.97 -8.56 5.29
N GLN A 152 -37.91 -9.67 4.54
CA GLN A 152 -36.70 -10.49 4.38
C GLN A 152 -35.59 -9.65 3.72
N ILE A 153 -34.39 -9.65 4.32
CA ILE A 153 -33.20 -9.12 3.66
C ILE A 153 -32.86 -10.07 2.50
N THR A 154 -32.90 -9.55 1.28
CA THR A 154 -32.73 -10.35 0.05
C THR A 154 -31.48 -9.99 -0.74
N THR A 155 -30.77 -8.90 -0.38
CA THR A 155 -29.58 -8.45 -1.12
C THR A 155 -28.30 -8.49 -0.28
N PRO A 156 -27.15 -8.93 -0.85
CA PRO A 156 -25.88 -8.97 -0.12
C PRO A 156 -25.44 -7.63 0.44
N ARG A 157 -25.70 -6.54 -0.27
CA ARG A 157 -25.32 -5.19 0.16
C ARG A 157 -26.09 -4.74 1.40
N GLU A 158 -27.41 -4.99 1.46
CA GLU A 158 -28.21 -4.65 2.63
C GLU A 158 -27.80 -5.47 3.86
N LEU A 159 -27.51 -6.75 3.67
CA LEU A 159 -26.98 -7.60 4.72
C LEU A 159 -25.62 -7.08 5.21
N ALA A 160 -24.68 -6.82 4.31
CA ALA A 160 -23.35 -6.30 4.62
C ALA A 160 -23.43 -4.99 5.40
N LYS A 161 -24.31 -4.06 5.00
CA LYS A 161 -24.52 -2.79 5.69
C LYS A 161 -25.08 -2.97 7.12
N LYS A 162 -26.06 -3.85 7.31
CA LYS A 162 -26.63 -4.14 8.64
C LYS A 162 -25.61 -4.85 9.55
N MET A 163 -24.87 -5.82 9.00
CA MET A 163 -23.78 -6.49 9.71
C MET A 163 -22.68 -5.50 10.11
N ALA A 164 -22.28 -4.60 9.22
CA ALA A 164 -21.26 -3.59 9.50
C ALA A 164 -21.69 -2.65 10.64
N ALA A 165 -22.94 -2.17 10.64
CA ALA A 165 -23.46 -1.33 11.71
C ALA A 165 -23.44 -2.05 13.08
N LEU A 166 -23.85 -3.32 13.12
CA LEU A 166 -23.80 -4.11 14.37
C LEU A 166 -22.38 -4.43 14.80
N ALA A 167 -21.49 -4.72 13.85
CA ALA A 167 -20.07 -4.92 14.13
C ALA A 167 -19.43 -3.67 14.76
N GLN A 168 -19.82 -2.47 14.32
CA GLN A 168 -19.32 -1.21 14.88
C GLN A 168 -19.81 -1.04 16.33
N LEU A 169 -21.07 -1.35 16.60
CA LEU A 169 -21.63 -1.33 17.95
C LEU A 169 -20.94 -2.34 18.88
N ILE A 170 -20.70 -3.57 18.39
CA ILE A 170 -19.96 -4.60 19.15
C ILE A 170 -18.53 -4.12 19.43
N ARG A 171 -17.83 -3.58 18.43
CA ARG A 171 -16.48 -3.03 18.59
C ARG A 171 -16.44 -1.93 19.66
N ASP A 172 -17.34 -0.97 19.56
CA ASP A 172 -17.36 0.18 20.45
C ASP A 172 -17.69 -0.25 21.90
N ALA A 173 -18.59 -1.22 22.07
CA ALA A 173 -18.90 -1.83 23.37
C ALA A 173 -17.70 -2.60 23.95
N ILE A 174 -16.98 -3.41 23.16
CA ILE A 174 -15.75 -4.08 23.59
C ILE A 174 -14.67 -3.05 23.98
N GLY A 175 -14.52 -1.99 23.18
CA GLY A 175 -13.56 -0.92 23.46
C GLY A 175 -13.87 -0.17 24.75
N GLN A 176 -15.15 -0.02 25.12
CA GLN A 176 -15.55 0.52 26.43
C GLN A 176 -15.27 -0.49 27.55
N ALA A 177 -15.59 -1.77 27.34
CA ALA A 177 -15.35 -2.84 28.30
C ALA A 177 -13.86 -2.98 28.68
N LEU A 178 -12.95 -2.81 27.73
CA LEU A 178 -11.50 -2.90 27.95
C LEU A 178 -10.91 -1.72 28.73
N LYS A 179 -11.59 -0.57 28.73
CA LYS A 179 -11.17 0.63 29.48
C LYS A 179 -11.57 0.57 30.95
N ASP A 180 -12.61 -0.19 31.27
CA ASP A 180 -13.11 -0.36 32.62
C ASP A 180 -12.18 -1.28 33.45
N GLN A 181 -11.69 -0.81 34.59
CA GLN A 181 -10.71 -1.56 35.41
C GLN A 181 -11.36 -2.76 36.12
N ASP A 182 -12.64 -2.69 36.44
CA ASP A 182 -13.35 -3.72 37.23
C ASP A 182 -14.20 -4.67 36.37
N CYS A 183 -14.54 -4.29 35.12
CA CYS A 183 -15.54 -5.01 34.30
C CYS A 183 -15.01 -5.62 32.99
N GLY A 184 -13.71 -5.55 32.70
CA GLY A 184 -13.12 -6.05 31.44
C GLY A 184 -12.50 -7.46 31.50
N GLY A 185 -12.61 -8.17 32.64
CA GLY A 185 -11.77 -9.32 33.02
C GLY A 185 -11.46 -10.34 31.90
N MET A 186 -12.48 -10.94 31.29
CA MET A 186 -12.31 -11.96 30.25
C MET A 186 -11.75 -11.40 28.93
N LEU A 187 -12.30 -10.28 28.43
CA LEU A 187 -11.84 -9.64 27.20
C LEU A 187 -10.39 -9.16 27.31
N ARG A 188 -9.99 -8.67 28.50
CA ARG A 188 -8.62 -8.25 28.78
C ARG A 188 -7.66 -9.44 28.86
N GLN A 189 -8.08 -10.58 29.44
CA GLN A 189 -7.31 -11.83 29.39
C GLN A 189 -7.13 -12.34 27.95
N GLN A 190 -8.17 -12.26 27.12
CA GLN A 190 -8.10 -12.62 25.71
C GLN A 190 -7.13 -11.69 24.95
N LEU A 191 -7.24 -10.37 25.13
CA LEU A 191 -6.29 -9.40 24.55
C LEU A 191 -4.84 -9.74 24.93
N GLN A 192 -4.57 -9.99 26.22
CA GLN A 192 -3.25 -10.40 26.69
C GLN A 192 -2.79 -11.72 26.07
N SER A 193 -3.71 -12.65 25.81
CA SER A 193 -3.41 -13.91 25.15
C SER A 193 -2.98 -13.70 23.70
N PHE A 194 -3.67 -12.83 22.95
CA PHE A 194 -3.27 -12.43 21.60
C PHE A 194 -1.91 -11.72 21.58
N GLN A 195 -1.68 -10.82 22.53
CA GLN A 195 -0.41 -10.12 22.67
C GLN A 195 0.76 -11.07 22.93
N ARG A 196 0.54 -12.11 23.75
CA ARG A 196 1.58 -13.09 24.06
C ARG A 196 1.89 -14.04 22.90
N VAL A 197 0.88 -14.47 22.16
CA VAL A 197 1.03 -15.58 21.19
C VAL A 197 1.13 -15.13 19.73
N LEU A 198 0.44 -14.05 19.33
CA LEU A 198 0.27 -13.69 17.92
C LEU A 198 0.79 -12.29 17.56
N ILE A 199 0.36 -11.25 18.28
CA ILE A 199 0.60 -9.84 17.91
C ILE A 199 0.98 -9.02 19.16
N SER A 200 2.26 -8.91 19.46
CA SER A 200 2.77 -8.29 20.70
C SER A 200 2.39 -6.83 20.91
N ASP A 201 2.20 -6.07 19.84
CA ASP A 201 1.87 -4.65 19.85
C ASP A 201 0.37 -4.36 19.65
N LEU A 202 -0.48 -5.40 19.71
CA LEU A 202 -1.92 -5.27 19.54
C LEU A 202 -2.52 -4.37 20.62
N ASN A 203 -3.12 -3.24 20.21
CA ASN A 203 -3.79 -2.34 21.14
C ASN A 203 -5.29 -2.67 21.32
N GLU A 204 -5.91 -2.09 22.34
CA GLU A 204 -7.31 -2.32 22.71
C GLU A 204 -8.28 -2.06 21.54
N ALA A 205 -8.07 -1.00 20.76
CA ALA A 205 -8.92 -0.65 19.63
C ALA A 205 -8.80 -1.66 18.48
N GLN A 206 -7.58 -2.09 18.17
CA GLN A 206 -7.31 -3.12 17.16
C GLN A 206 -7.88 -4.47 17.56
N PHE A 207 -7.78 -4.84 18.83
CA PHE A 207 -8.37 -6.07 19.35
C PHE A 207 -9.90 -6.04 19.31
N ALA A 208 -10.53 -4.96 19.78
CA ALA A 208 -11.98 -4.80 19.73
C ALA A 208 -12.53 -4.94 18.32
N ASP A 209 -11.82 -4.34 17.35
CA ASP A 209 -12.15 -4.39 15.94
C ASP A 209 -12.01 -5.80 15.34
N MET A 210 -10.89 -6.48 15.59
CA MET A 210 -10.67 -7.86 15.16
C MET A 210 -11.70 -8.83 15.73
N TYR A 211 -12.03 -8.66 17.02
CA TYR A 211 -12.98 -9.53 17.73
C TYR A 211 -14.41 -9.34 17.21
N ALA A 212 -14.85 -8.09 17.01
CA ALA A 212 -16.17 -7.77 16.48
C ALA A 212 -16.39 -8.34 15.06
N GLN A 213 -15.40 -8.23 14.19
CA GLN A 213 -15.47 -8.83 12.86
C GLN A 213 -15.57 -10.35 12.91
N THR A 214 -14.82 -10.99 13.81
CA THR A 214 -14.84 -12.45 13.95
C THR A 214 -16.19 -12.96 14.45
N ILE A 215 -16.84 -12.25 15.38
CA ILE A 215 -18.22 -12.55 15.78
C ILE A 215 -19.15 -12.49 14.58
N CYS A 216 -19.06 -11.43 13.77
CA CYS A 216 -19.96 -11.23 12.64
C CYS A 216 -19.80 -12.31 11.57
N TYR A 217 -18.56 -12.62 11.20
CA TYR A 217 -18.28 -13.65 10.19
C TYR A 217 -18.51 -15.05 10.70
N GLY A 218 -18.21 -15.34 11.97
CA GLY A 218 -18.50 -16.66 12.50
C GLY A 218 -20.00 -16.93 12.64
N LEU A 219 -20.83 -15.91 12.98
CA LEU A 219 -22.29 -16.06 12.94
C LEU A 219 -22.80 -16.24 11.50
N PHE A 220 -22.27 -15.47 10.55
CA PHE A 220 -22.60 -15.64 9.13
C PHE A 220 -22.21 -17.03 8.63
N ALA A 221 -21.02 -17.52 8.96
CA ALA A 221 -20.55 -18.87 8.62
C ALA A 221 -21.43 -19.96 9.25
N ALA A 222 -21.79 -19.81 10.53
CA ALA A 222 -22.71 -20.72 11.21
C ALA A 222 -24.08 -20.76 10.52
N ARG A 223 -24.60 -19.59 10.10
CA ARG A 223 -25.87 -19.49 9.38
C ARG A 223 -25.82 -20.15 8.01
N CYS A 224 -24.70 -20.05 7.29
CA CYS A 224 -24.50 -20.73 6.00
C CYS A 224 -24.54 -22.26 6.14
N ASN A 225 -24.13 -22.79 7.29
CA ASN A 225 -24.09 -24.21 7.59
C ASN A 225 -25.33 -24.71 8.38
N THR A 226 -26.44 -23.95 8.36
CA THR A 226 -27.66 -24.31 9.10
C THR A 226 -28.79 -24.71 8.16
N ASP A 227 -29.18 -25.99 8.18
CA ASP A 227 -30.28 -26.52 7.37
C ASP A 227 -31.65 -26.02 7.84
N GLN A 228 -31.91 -26.05 9.15
CA GLN A 228 -33.18 -25.61 9.75
C GLN A 228 -33.07 -24.17 10.24
N ILE A 229 -33.49 -23.22 9.40
CA ILE A 229 -33.41 -21.77 9.66
C ILE A 229 -34.01 -21.38 11.02
N SER A 230 -35.18 -21.93 11.38
CA SER A 230 -35.87 -21.62 12.65
C SER A 230 -35.09 -22.05 13.90
N SER A 231 -34.08 -22.92 13.75
CA SER A 231 -33.20 -23.36 14.84
C SER A 231 -31.94 -22.50 15.01
N PHE A 232 -31.68 -21.55 14.10
CA PHE A 232 -30.51 -20.69 14.18
C PHE A 232 -30.69 -19.60 15.25
N SER A 233 -29.78 -19.57 16.22
CA SER A 233 -29.67 -18.53 17.24
C SER A 233 -28.19 -18.36 17.64
N ARG A 234 -27.90 -17.40 18.52
CA ARG A 234 -26.56 -17.25 19.10
C ARG A 234 -26.11 -18.53 19.81
N GLU A 235 -27.02 -19.16 20.57
CA GLU A 235 -26.76 -20.38 21.35
C GLU A 235 -26.48 -21.59 20.46
N THR A 236 -27.11 -21.67 19.28
CA THR A 236 -26.92 -22.80 18.36
C THR A 236 -25.75 -22.62 17.39
N ALA A 237 -25.25 -21.38 17.22
CA ALA A 237 -24.22 -21.06 16.23
C ALA A 237 -22.94 -21.90 16.37
N ALA A 238 -22.47 -22.16 17.60
CA ALA A 238 -21.27 -22.96 17.85
C ALA A 238 -21.34 -24.41 17.34
N PHE A 239 -22.56 -24.96 17.28
CA PHE A 239 -22.83 -26.32 16.78
C PHE A 239 -23.03 -26.37 15.26
N ARG A 240 -23.27 -25.20 14.64
CA ARG A 240 -23.45 -25.07 13.19
C ARG A 240 -22.15 -24.77 12.46
N LEU A 241 -21.12 -24.32 13.16
CA LEU A 241 -19.79 -24.17 12.57
C LEU A 241 -19.16 -25.54 12.22
N PRO A 242 -18.48 -25.68 11.06
CA PRO A 242 -17.85 -26.93 10.65
C PRO A 242 -16.88 -27.47 11.71
N LYS A 243 -16.87 -28.79 11.89
CA LYS A 243 -15.92 -29.47 12.79
C LYS A 243 -14.46 -29.27 12.39
N THR A 244 -14.23 -28.90 11.12
CA THR A 244 -12.91 -28.64 10.53
C THR A 244 -12.20 -27.43 11.13
N ASN A 245 -12.89 -26.57 11.91
CA ASN A 245 -12.33 -25.40 12.59
C ASN A 245 -12.59 -25.46 14.11
N PRO A 246 -11.80 -26.24 14.87
CA PRO A 246 -11.98 -26.41 16.32
C PRO A 246 -11.75 -25.11 17.10
N PHE A 247 -10.83 -24.25 16.65
CA PHE A 247 -10.55 -22.97 17.29
C PHE A 247 -11.77 -22.04 17.28
N LEU A 248 -12.34 -21.79 16.10
CA LEU A 248 -13.50 -20.92 15.94
C LEU A 248 -14.71 -21.48 16.69
N ARG A 249 -14.93 -22.79 16.64
CA ARG A 249 -15.96 -23.44 17.47
C ARG A 249 -15.73 -23.16 18.94
N GLY A 250 -14.51 -23.27 19.44
CA GLY A 250 -14.16 -22.95 20.83
C GLY A 250 -14.54 -21.52 21.22
N ILE A 251 -14.24 -20.53 20.37
CA ILE A 251 -14.64 -19.13 20.57
C ILE A 251 -16.17 -19.02 20.62
N PHE A 252 -16.85 -19.65 19.67
CA PHE A 252 -18.30 -19.57 19.57
C PHE A 252 -19.05 -20.30 20.69
N HIS A 253 -18.47 -21.33 21.31
CA HIS A 253 -19.04 -21.92 22.53
C HIS A 253 -19.06 -20.91 23.69
N GLN A 254 -18.07 -20.02 23.77
CA GLN A 254 -18.08 -18.93 24.76
C GLN A 254 -19.09 -17.84 24.38
N ILE A 255 -19.16 -17.46 23.10
CA ILE A 255 -20.16 -16.49 22.60
C ILE A 255 -21.60 -17.02 22.79
N ALA A 256 -21.81 -18.32 22.62
CA ALA A 256 -23.09 -19.00 22.82
C ALA A 256 -23.44 -19.21 24.31
N GLY A 257 -22.45 -19.14 25.21
CA GLY A 257 -22.62 -19.35 26.64
C GLY A 257 -23.23 -18.17 27.39
N THR A 258 -23.41 -18.35 28.70
CA THR A 258 -23.88 -17.30 29.64
C THR A 258 -22.74 -16.37 30.09
N GLU A 259 -21.50 -16.63 29.68
CA GLU A 259 -20.29 -15.88 30.05
C GLU A 259 -20.01 -14.67 29.13
N LEU A 260 -20.83 -14.47 28.09
CA LEU A 260 -20.70 -13.31 27.21
C LEU A 260 -21.13 -12.03 27.94
N ASP A 261 -20.32 -10.98 27.82
CA ASP A 261 -20.58 -9.68 28.43
C ASP A 261 -21.96 -9.13 28.02
N GLU A 262 -22.82 -8.82 29.01
CA GLU A 262 -24.20 -8.36 28.80
C GLU A 262 -24.29 -7.14 27.87
N ARG A 263 -23.24 -6.30 27.82
CA ARG A 263 -23.17 -5.10 26.97
C ARG A 263 -23.13 -5.43 25.48
N ILE A 264 -22.64 -6.61 25.11
CA ILE A 264 -22.57 -7.08 23.70
C ILE A 264 -23.59 -8.14 23.37
N THR A 265 -24.13 -8.88 24.35
CA THR A 265 -25.11 -9.97 24.14
C THR A 265 -26.28 -9.53 23.26
N TRP A 266 -26.91 -8.39 23.55
CA TRP A 266 -28.04 -7.90 22.78
C TRP A 266 -27.70 -7.65 21.29
N ALA A 267 -26.50 -7.15 21.00
CA ALA A 267 -26.08 -6.83 19.64
C ALA A 267 -25.79 -8.11 18.84
N VAL A 268 -25.21 -9.12 19.52
CA VAL A 268 -24.96 -10.45 18.95
C VAL A 268 -26.28 -11.20 18.71
N ASP A 269 -27.25 -11.13 19.63
CA ASP A 269 -28.59 -11.72 19.45
C ASP A 269 -29.37 -11.05 18.32
N THR A 270 -29.26 -9.72 18.21
CA THR A 270 -29.84 -8.95 17.11
C THR A 270 -29.24 -9.39 15.77
N LEU A 271 -27.91 -9.58 15.72
CA LEU A 271 -27.23 -10.07 14.53
C LEU A 271 -27.67 -11.50 14.16
N ALA A 272 -27.77 -12.40 15.15
CA ALA A 272 -28.24 -13.76 14.93
C ALA A 272 -29.68 -13.77 14.39
N THR A 273 -30.55 -12.91 14.92
CA THR A 273 -31.94 -12.73 14.46
C THR A 273 -32.00 -12.22 13.03
N ILE A 274 -31.17 -11.23 12.68
CA ILE A 274 -31.07 -10.72 11.31
C ILE A 274 -30.63 -11.82 10.34
N LEU A 275 -29.59 -12.59 10.69
CA LEU A 275 -29.10 -13.70 9.88
C LEU A 275 -30.13 -14.83 9.75
N GLN A 276 -30.90 -15.09 10.81
CA GLN A 276 -32.02 -16.04 10.78
C GLN A 276 -33.10 -15.62 9.79
N GLN A 277 -33.42 -14.32 9.73
CA GLN A 277 -34.48 -13.76 8.87
C GLN A 277 -34.01 -13.45 7.44
N THR A 278 -32.71 -13.59 7.16
CA THR A 278 -32.12 -13.34 5.84
C THR A 278 -32.35 -14.53 4.91
N ASP A 279 -32.70 -14.26 3.66
CA ASP A 279 -32.76 -15.26 2.58
C ASP A 279 -31.34 -15.64 2.14
N MET A 280 -30.72 -16.57 2.86
CA MET A 280 -29.36 -17.01 2.57
C MET A 280 -29.23 -17.67 1.19
N GLU A 281 -30.29 -18.28 0.65
CA GLU A 281 -30.25 -18.89 -0.68
C GLU A 281 -30.24 -17.81 -1.77
N GLY A 282 -31.04 -16.75 -1.60
CA GLY A 282 -30.99 -15.57 -2.47
C GLY A 282 -29.67 -14.82 -2.37
N ILE A 283 -29.13 -14.66 -1.15
CA ILE A 283 -27.81 -14.05 -0.91
C ILE A 283 -26.71 -14.89 -1.58
N LEU A 284 -26.65 -16.20 -1.31
CA LEU A 284 -25.66 -17.12 -1.86
C LEU A 284 -25.79 -17.29 -3.38
N GLY A 285 -27.02 -17.39 -3.90
CA GLY A 285 -27.32 -17.53 -5.32
C GLY A 285 -27.11 -16.24 -6.13
N SER A 286 -27.23 -15.07 -5.48
CA SER A 286 -26.87 -13.78 -6.09
C SER A 286 -25.37 -13.59 -6.21
N PHE A 287 -24.59 -14.25 -5.35
CA PHE A 287 -23.15 -14.21 -5.45
C PHE A 287 -22.61 -14.86 -6.74
N GLY A 288 -23.28 -15.87 -7.28
CA GLY A 288 -22.87 -16.52 -8.53
C GLY A 288 -23.25 -15.80 -9.83
N LYS A 289 -24.07 -14.73 -9.78
CA LYS A 289 -24.75 -14.18 -10.97
C LYS A 289 -24.21 -12.85 -11.51
N ARG A 290 -23.38 -12.10 -10.77
CA ARG A 290 -22.99 -10.73 -11.19
C ARG A 290 -21.57 -10.52 -11.70
N THR A 291 -20.67 -11.48 -11.59
CA THR A 291 -19.35 -11.45 -12.24
C THR A 291 -18.85 -12.88 -12.28
N ARG A 292 -18.77 -13.53 -13.45
CA ARG A 292 -18.34 -14.93 -13.62
C ARG A 292 -16.87 -15.24 -13.18
N LYS A 293 -16.22 -14.35 -12.42
CA LYS A 293 -14.79 -14.41 -12.04
C LYS A 293 -14.48 -13.83 -10.63
N GLN A 294 -15.48 -13.63 -9.78
CA GLN A 294 -15.23 -13.19 -8.39
C GLN A 294 -15.86 -14.17 -7.43
N ASP A 295 -15.06 -14.62 -6.47
CA ASP A 295 -15.50 -15.48 -5.40
C ASP A 295 -16.61 -14.78 -4.56
N PRO A 296 -17.81 -15.38 -4.51
CA PRO A 296 -18.94 -14.96 -3.69
C PRO A 296 -18.66 -14.47 -2.28
N VAL A 297 -17.92 -15.27 -1.53
CA VAL A 297 -17.63 -15.08 -0.11
C VAL A 297 -16.66 -13.92 0.07
N VAL A 298 -15.66 -13.85 -0.81
CA VAL A 298 -14.68 -12.76 -0.86
C VAL A 298 -15.37 -11.43 -1.19
N HIS A 299 -16.22 -11.40 -2.21
CA HIS A 299 -16.91 -10.17 -2.62
C HIS A 299 -17.87 -9.66 -1.53
N PHE A 300 -18.56 -10.57 -0.84
CA PHE A 300 -19.35 -10.20 0.33
C PHE A 300 -18.49 -9.57 1.42
N TYR A 301 -17.33 -10.17 1.69
CA TYR A 301 -16.40 -9.64 2.69
C TYR A 301 -15.89 -8.24 2.33
N GLU A 302 -15.58 -8.01 1.05
CA GLU A 302 -15.22 -6.67 0.55
C GLU A 302 -16.34 -5.65 0.76
N THR A 303 -17.57 -6.04 0.44
CA THR A 303 -18.74 -5.17 0.59
C THR A 303 -18.97 -4.80 2.05
N PHE A 304 -18.85 -5.78 2.96
CA PHE A 304 -18.90 -5.55 4.39
C PHE A 304 -17.78 -4.63 4.88
N LEU A 305 -16.52 -4.87 4.49
CA LEU A 305 -15.40 -4.05 4.92
C LEU A 305 -15.54 -2.59 4.44
N ALA A 306 -16.03 -2.39 3.22
CA ALA A 306 -16.28 -1.07 2.67
C ALA A 306 -17.33 -0.29 3.48
N GLU A 307 -18.39 -0.97 3.92
CA GLU A 307 -19.45 -0.37 4.77
C GLU A 307 -19.00 -0.27 6.26
N TYR A 308 -18.09 -1.12 6.72
CA TYR A 308 -17.59 -1.17 8.10
C TYR A 308 -16.53 -0.11 8.41
N ASP A 309 -15.46 -0.04 7.60
CA ASP A 309 -14.46 1.03 7.66
C ASP A 309 -13.62 1.07 6.36
N SER A 310 -13.96 2.02 5.48
CA SER A 310 -13.27 2.24 4.20
C SER A 310 -11.77 2.55 4.34
N LYS A 311 -11.32 3.19 5.43
CA LYS A 311 -9.90 3.50 5.66
C LYS A 311 -9.12 2.30 6.17
N MET A 312 -9.80 1.35 6.81
CA MET A 312 -9.15 0.17 7.38
C MET A 312 -8.74 -0.85 6.31
N ARG A 313 -9.43 -0.85 5.16
CA ARG A 313 -9.05 -1.61 3.97
C ARG A 313 -7.63 -1.26 3.49
N GLU A 314 -7.33 0.04 3.39
CA GLU A 314 -6.01 0.52 2.97
C GLU A 314 -4.94 0.30 4.05
N SER A 315 -5.29 0.47 5.33
CA SER A 315 -4.32 0.44 6.44
C SER A 315 -3.81 -0.95 6.80
N ARG A 316 -4.60 -2.01 6.56
CA ARG A 316 -4.18 -3.41 6.82
C ARG A 316 -3.44 -4.06 5.65
N GLY A 317 -3.36 -3.42 4.48
CA GLY A 317 -2.64 -3.93 3.31
C GLY A 317 -3.19 -5.25 2.75
N VAL A 318 -4.41 -5.65 3.12
CA VAL A 318 -5.05 -6.90 2.69
C VAL A 318 -5.76 -6.65 1.37
N TYR A 319 -5.02 -6.72 0.27
CA TYR A 319 -5.59 -6.71 -1.08
C TYR A 319 -5.89 -8.13 -1.52
N TYR A 320 -7.12 -8.37 -1.97
CA TYR A 320 -7.49 -9.65 -2.55
C TYR A 320 -6.67 -9.91 -3.80
N THR A 321 -6.18 -11.15 -3.91
CA THR A 321 -5.40 -11.56 -5.07
C THR A 321 -6.35 -11.89 -6.23
N PRO A 322 -6.22 -11.21 -7.39
CA PRO A 322 -7.08 -11.49 -8.54
C PRO A 322 -6.97 -12.94 -8.99
N GLU A 323 -8.11 -13.56 -9.32
CA GLU A 323 -8.18 -14.96 -9.78
C GLU A 323 -7.23 -15.25 -10.95
N PRO A 324 -7.08 -14.40 -11.98
CA PRO A 324 -6.16 -14.67 -13.09
C PRO A 324 -4.69 -14.80 -12.65
N VAL A 325 -4.27 -13.99 -11.67
CA VAL A 325 -2.91 -14.05 -11.11
C VAL A 325 -2.70 -15.36 -10.36
N VAL A 326 -3.68 -15.74 -9.51
CA VAL A 326 -3.64 -16.98 -8.74
C VAL A 326 -3.62 -18.19 -9.66
N SER A 327 -4.52 -18.21 -10.65
CA SER A 327 -4.69 -19.32 -11.59
C SER A 327 -3.45 -19.52 -12.46
N TYR A 328 -2.84 -18.45 -12.96
CA TYR A 328 -1.53 -18.50 -13.66
C TYR A 328 -0.46 -19.18 -12.78
N MET A 329 -0.34 -18.78 -11.52
CA MET A 329 0.65 -19.34 -10.59
C MET A 329 0.39 -20.81 -10.28
N VAL A 330 -0.85 -21.21 -10.01
CA VAL A 330 -1.23 -22.60 -9.72
C VAL A 330 -0.94 -23.51 -10.92
N ARG A 331 -1.35 -23.12 -12.14
CA ARG A 331 -1.04 -23.88 -13.36
C ARG A 331 0.47 -23.96 -13.61
N SER A 332 1.21 -22.88 -13.37
CA SER A 332 2.67 -22.85 -13.49
C SER A 332 3.36 -23.81 -12.54
N VAL A 333 2.94 -23.85 -11.26
CA VAL A 333 3.47 -24.79 -10.27
C VAL A 333 3.16 -26.23 -10.68
N ASP A 334 1.92 -26.52 -11.09
CA ASP A 334 1.53 -27.85 -11.57
C ASP A 334 2.35 -28.30 -12.78
N TYR A 335 2.58 -27.40 -13.74
CA TYR A 335 3.46 -27.63 -14.90
C TYR A 335 4.89 -27.98 -14.45
N ILE A 336 5.47 -27.24 -13.51
CA ILE A 336 6.82 -27.50 -12.99
C ILE A 336 6.88 -28.87 -12.31
N LEU A 337 5.90 -29.21 -11.47
CA LEU A 337 5.83 -30.51 -10.80
C LEU A 337 5.82 -31.66 -11.82
N LYS A 338 4.99 -31.55 -12.85
CA LYS A 338 4.85 -32.57 -13.91
C LYS A 338 6.11 -32.71 -14.75
N ASN A 339 6.63 -31.60 -15.28
CA ASN A 339 7.61 -31.63 -16.35
C ASN A 339 9.06 -31.49 -15.85
N LYS A 340 9.27 -30.85 -14.70
CA LYS A 340 10.62 -30.64 -14.15
C LYS A 340 10.95 -31.56 -12.97
N PHE A 341 10.00 -31.77 -12.05
CA PHE A 341 10.18 -32.72 -10.94
C PHE A 341 9.76 -34.16 -11.28
N GLN A 342 9.20 -34.40 -12.47
CA GLN A 342 8.75 -35.72 -12.92
C GLN A 342 7.71 -36.34 -11.97
N ILE A 343 6.76 -35.52 -11.49
CA ILE A 343 5.61 -35.92 -10.69
C ILE A 343 4.37 -35.93 -11.60
N PRO A 344 3.98 -37.06 -12.21
CA PRO A 344 3.04 -37.06 -13.35
C PRO A 344 1.65 -36.51 -13.04
N LYS A 345 1.18 -36.66 -11.79
CA LYS A 345 -0.10 -36.10 -11.35
C LYS A 345 0.00 -34.67 -10.81
N GLY A 346 1.19 -34.08 -10.83
CA GLY A 346 1.46 -32.72 -10.40
C GLY A 346 0.92 -32.42 -9.01
N LEU A 347 0.11 -31.37 -8.88
CA LEU A 347 -0.54 -30.98 -7.63
C LEU A 347 -1.47 -32.06 -7.08
N ALA A 348 -2.02 -32.96 -7.90
CA ALA A 348 -2.92 -34.03 -7.48
C ALA A 348 -2.19 -35.31 -7.01
N ASP A 349 -0.86 -35.33 -7.02
CA ASP A 349 -0.10 -36.53 -6.68
C ASP A 349 -0.25 -36.94 -5.20
N ALA A 350 -0.47 -38.24 -4.98
CA ALA A 350 -0.76 -38.82 -3.68
C ALA A 350 0.44 -39.56 -3.06
N LYS A 351 1.58 -39.58 -3.76
CA LYS A 351 2.79 -40.30 -3.34
C LYS A 351 3.29 -39.76 -2.01
N LYS A 352 3.66 -40.70 -1.14
CA LYS A 352 4.34 -40.43 0.13
C LYS A 352 5.83 -40.75 0.03
N ILE A 353 6.59 -40.08 0.87
CA ILE A 353 8.02 -40.27 1.10
C ILE A 353 8.24 -40.59 2.58
N THR A 354 9.26 -41.39 2.84
CA THR A 354 9.69 -41.70 4.21
C THR A 354 10.68 -40.64 4.68
N ILE A 355 10.38 -39.99 5.80
CA ILE A 355 11.29 -39.07 6.48
C ILE A 355 11.61 -39.56 7.88
N LYS A 356 12.72 -39.09 8.47
CA LYS A 356 12.99 -39.32 9.90
C LYS A 356 11.93 -38.62 10.74
N ASN A 357 11.48 -39.26 11.81
CA ASN A 357 10.56 -38.65 12.75
C ASN A 357 11.28 -37.48 13.46
N PRO A 358 10.76 -36.24 13.37
CA PRO A 358 11.36 -35.06 14.00
C PRO A 358 11.46 -35.18 15.52
N ASN A 359 10.48 -35.86 16.13
CA ASN A 359 10.38 -36.06 17.58
C ASN A 359 11.19 -37.27 18.07
N ASN A 360 11.55 -38.20 17.17
CA ASN A 360 12.39 -39.34 17.47
C ASN A 360 13.24 -39.73 16.26
N SER A 361 14.48 -39.26 16.21
CA SER A 361 15.40 -39.48 15.07
C SER A 361 15.70 -40.96 14.74
N GLN A 362 15.34 -41.91 15.61
CA GLN A 362 15.44 -43.35 15.36
C GLN A 362 14.22 -43.96 14.65
N GLU A 363 13.11 -43.22 14.57
CA GLU A 363 11.89 -43.64 13.89
C GLU A 363 11.75 -42.96 12.53
N THR A 364 10.93 -43.55 11.66
CA THR A 364 10.57 -42.96 10.37
C THR A 364 9.07 -42.79 10.26
N GLN A 365 8.62 -41.78 9.52
CA GLN A 365 7.22 -41.53 9.23
C GLN A 365 7.00 -41.31 7.73
N GLU A 366 5.82 -41.69 7.25
CA GLU A 366 5.41 -41.41 5.88
C GLU A 366 4.65 -40.08 5.78
N VAL A 367 5.15 -39.18 4.94
CA VAL A 367 4.52 -37.89 4.64
C VAL A 367 4.33 -37.75 3.14
N HIS A 368 3.35 -36.97 2.68
CA HIS A 368 3.18 -36.72 1.24
C HIS A 368 4.40 -36.02 0.65
N GLN A 369 4.78 -36.38 -0.58
CA GLN A 369 5.88 -35.73 -1.28
C GLN A 369 5.55 -34.27 -1.62
N VAL A 370 4.32 -34.02 -2.12
CA VAL A 370 3.86 -32.69 -2.53
C VAL A 370 3.06 -32.05 -1.39
N LEU A 371 3.78 -31.45 -0.45
CA LEU A 371 3.22 -30.62 0.62
C LEU A 371 3.16 -29.15 0.18
N ILE A 372 1.99 -28.53 0.33
CA ILE A 372 1.70 -27.17 -0.15
C ILE A 372 1.45 -26.26 1.05
N LEU A 373 2.13 -25.12 1.09
CA LEU A 373 1.99 -24.10 2.12
C LEU A 373 1.68 -22.74 1.49
N ASP A 374 0.62 -22.11 1.96
CA ASP A 374 0.43 -20.66 1.84
C ASP A 374 0.77 -19.98 3.17
N PRO A 375 1.94 -19.31 3.30
CA PRO A 375 2.38 -18.76 4.56
C PRO A 375 1.67 -17.45 4.93
N ALA A 376 0.84 -16.90 4.04
CA ALA A 376 0.03 -15.70 4.27
C ALA A 376 -1.32 -15.89 3.58
N VAL A 377 -2.09 -16.86 4.06
CA VAL A 377 -3.24 -17.44 3.36
C VAL A 377 -4.38 -16.44 3.13
N GLY A 378 -4.49 -15.40 3.96
CA GLY A 378 -5.52 -14.39 3.86
C GLY A 378 -6.90 -15.05 3.95
N THR A 379 -7.68 -14.90 2.89
CA THR A 379 -9.00 -15.52 2.74
C THR A 379 -8.98 -16.89 2.06
N GLY A 380 -7.82 -17.51 1.84
CA GLY A 380 -7.72 -18.85 1.28
C GLY A 380 -7.79 -18.94 -0.24
N THR A 381 -7.51 -17.86 -0.96
CA THR A 381 -7.71 -17.81 -2.42
C THR A 381 -6.75 -18.73 -3.18
N PHE A 382 -5.47 -18.82 -2.80
CA PHE A 382 -4.54 -19.77 -3.42
C PHE A 382 -4.91 -21.22 -3.14
N LEU A 383 -5.21 -21.56 -1.88
CA LEU A 383 -5.63 -22.91 -1.52
C LEU A 383 -6.92 -23.32 -2.24
N HIS A 384 -7.89 -22.40 -2.39
CA HIS A 384 -9.10 -22.63 -3.17
C HIS A 384 -8.80 -22.98 -4.62
N SER A 385 -7.97 -22.19 -5.30
CA SER A 385 -7.59 -22.45 -6.69
C SER A 385 -6.79 -23.74 -6.86
N VAL A 386 -5.95 -24.11 -5.87
CA VAL A 386 -5.27 -25.42 -5.83
C VAL A 386 -6.29 -26.56 -5.76
N ILE A 387 -7.32 -26.44 -4.91
CA ILE A 387 -8.38 -27.47 -4.80
C ILE A 387 -9.15 -27.59 -6.11
N ASP A 388 -9.53 -26.48 -6.76
CA ASP A 388 -10.22 -26.49 -8.06
C ASP A 388 -9.38 -27.18 -9.14
N HIS A 389 -8.10 -26.80 -9.25
CA HIS A 389 -7.18 -27.38 -10.23
C HIS A 389 -6.98 -28.89 -10.01
N ILE A 390 -6.93 -29.34 -8.75
CA ILE A 390 -6.87 -30.76 -8.42
C ILE A 390 -8.20 -31.46 -8.79
N TYR A 391 -9.33 -30.86 -8.44
CA TYR A 391 -10.67 -31.41 -8.70
C TYR A 391 -10.95 -31.61 -10.18
N ASP A 392 -10.37 -30.78 -11.06
CA ASP A 392 -10.49 -30.96 -12.51
C ASP A 392 -10.06 -32.35 -12.98
N SER A 393 -9.08 -32.97 -12.30
CA SER A 393 -8.65 -34.35 -12.56
C SER A 393 -9.65 -35.42 -12.06
N PHE A 394 -10.60 -35.03 -11.20
CA PHE A 394 -11.62 -35.90 -10.59
C PHE A 394 -13.03 -35.65 -11.12
N ARG A 395 -13.26 -34.72 -12.07
CA ARG A 395 -14.60 -34.44 -12.64
C ARG A 395 -15.29 -35.69 -13.20
N GLN A 396 -14.51 -36.62 -13.76
CA GLN A 396 -14.99 -37.91 -14.29
C GLN A 396 -14.90 -39.06 -13.27
N GLN A 397 -14.41 -38.81 -12.05
CA GLN A 397 -14.18 -39.80 -10.98
C GLN A 397 -14.77 -39.31 -9.64
N LYS A 398 -15.93 -38.64 -9.67
CA LYS A 398 -16.55 -38.02 -8.48
C LYS A 398 -16.69 -38.95 -7.27
N GLY A 399 -16.94 -40.25 -7.49
CA GLY A 399 -17.03 -41.23 -6.40
C GLY A 399 -15.73 -41.44 -5.60
N MET A 400 -14.57 -41.10 -6.17
CA MET A 400 -13.27 -41.16 -5.48
C MET A 400 -12.93 -39.87 -4.73
N TRP A 401 -13.60 -38.76 -5.04
CA TRP A 401 -13.26 -37.43 -4.51
C TRP A 401 -13.22 -37.42 -2.99
N SER A 402 -14.28 -37.90 -2.33
CA SER A 402 -14.36 -37.82 -0.87
C SER A 402 -13.28 -38.61 -0.15
N SER A 403 -12.94 -39.80 -0.66
CA SER A 403 -11.83 -40.59 -0.09
C SER A 403 -10.45 -40.02 -0.43
N TYR A 404 -10.30 -39.30 -1.56
CA TYR A 404 -9.06 -38.64 -1.91
C TYR A 404 -8.83 -37.41 -1.03
N VAL A 405 -9.87 -36.61 -0.81
CA VAL A 405 -9.79 -35.40 0.01
C VAL A 405 -9.29 -35.72 1.40
N SER A 406 -9.92 -36.69 2.07
CA SER A 406 -9.58 -37.09 3.44
C SER A 406 -8.17 -37.68 3.57
N LYS A 407 -7.84 -38.67 2.74
CA LYS A 407 -6.57 -39.42 2.85
C LYS A 407 -5.38 -38.68 2.26
N HIS A 408 -5.60 -37.80 1.28
CA HIS A 408 -4.52 -37.26 0.47
C HIS A 408 -4.54 -35.74 0.29
N LEU A 409 -5.67 -35.04 0.31
CA LEU A 409 -5.67 -33.58 0.09
C LEU A 409 -5.49 -32.79 1.38
N LEU A 410 -6.37 -33.02 2.37
CA LEU A 410 -6.35 -32.27 3.63
C LEU A 410 -5.03 -32.42 4.42
N PRO A 411 -4.39 -33.60 4.49
CA PRO A 411 -3.14 -33.76 5.25
C PRO A 411 -1.92 -33.04 4.66
N ARG A 412 -2.02 -32.47 3.44
CA ARG A 412 -0.87 -31.85 2.75
C ARG A 412 -1.09 -30.41 2.30
N LEU A 413 -2.23 -29.81 2.66
CA LEU A 413 -2.60 -28.45 2.28
C LEU A 413 -2.62 -27.57 3.52
N PHE A 414 -1.65 -26.66 3.62
CA PHE A 414 -1.45 -25.82 4.80
C PHE A 414 -1.58 -24.33 4.49
N GLY A 415 -2.13 -23.58 5.44
CA GLY A 415 -2.25 -22.13 5.36
C GLY A 415 -1.98 -21.47 6.71
N PHE A 416 -1.26 -20.35 6.73
CA PHE A 416 -1.04 -19.56 7.94
C PHE A 416 -1.66 -18.18 7.80
N GLU A 417 -2.44 -17.79 8.81
CA GLU A 417 -3.04 -16.46 8.88
C GLU A 417 -2.78 -15.83 10.26
N LEU A 418 -2.50 -14.53 10.27
CA LEU A 418 -2.27 -13.77 11.49
C LEU A 418 -3.58 -13.21 12.08
N LEU A 419 -4.54 -12.86 11.22
CA LEU A 419 -5.79 -12.19 11.58
C LEU A 419 -6.99 -13.16 11.65
N MET A 420 -7.75 -13.10 12.74
CA MET A 420 -8.88 -14.01 12.98
C MET A 420 -10.01 -13.92 11.93
N ALA A 421 -10.29 -12.73 11.41
CA ALA A 421 -11.39 -12.53 10.46
C ALA A 421 -11.07 -13.17 9.09
N PRO A 422 -9.93 -12.86 8.42
CA PRO A 422 -9.50 -13.59 7.23
C PRO A 422 -9.37 -15.10 7.46
N TYR A 423 -8.84 -15.53 8.61
CA TYR A 423 -8.77 -16.95 9.01
C TYR A 423 -10.16 -17.62 8.98
N THR A 424 -11.16 -16.97 9.57
CA THR A 424 -12.56 -17.46 9.59
C THR A 424 -13.13 -17.56 8.18
N VAL A 425 -12.88 -16.54 7.34
CA VAL A 425 -13.33 -16.50 5.95
C VAL A 425 -12.67 -17.62 5.13
N ALA A 426 -11.38 -17.86 5.31
CA ALA A 426 -10.66 -18.93 4.62
C ALA A 426 -11.23 -20.31 4.94
N HIS A 427 -11.48 -20.60 6.22
CA HIS A 427 -12.12 -21.85 6.65
C HIS A 427 -13.53 -22.01 6.08
N MET A 428 -14.34 -20.95 6.12
CA MET A 428 -15.70 -20.98 5.56
C MET A 428 -15.67 -21.22 4.05
N LYS A 429 -14.84 -20.48 3.32
CA LYS A 429 -14.69 -20.57 1.87
C LYS A 429 -14.28 -21.97 1.43
N LEU A 430 -13.20 -22.52 1.99
CA LEU A 430 -12.74 -23.87 1.63
C LEU A 430 -13.74 -24.95 2.06
N GLY A 431 -14.42 -24.77 3.19
CA GLY A 431 -15.47 -25.69 3.65
C GLY A 431 -16.64 -25.75 2.67
N LEU A 432 -17.17 -24.60 2.25
CA LEU A 432 -18.24 -24.50 1.26
C LEU A 432 -17.81 -25.09 -0.09
N GLN A 433 -16.60 -24.76 -0.55
CA GLN A 433 -16.04 -25.31 -1.79
C GLN A 433 -16.01 -26.84 -1.74
N LEU A 434 -15.44 -27.44 -0.68
CA LEU A 434 -15.38 -28.89 -0.56
C LEU A 434 -16.77 -29.53 -0.56
N GLN A 435 -17.74 -28.91 0.13
CA GLN A 435 -19.13 -29.37 0.13
C GLN A 435 -19.76 -29.33 -1.27
N GLU A 436 -19.59 -28.23 -2.00
CA GLU A 436 -20.08 -28.06 -3.38
C GLU A 436 -19.45 -29.07 -4.34
N LEU A 437 -18.18 -29.41 -4.13
CA LEU A 437 -17.45 -30.43 -4.90
C LEU A 437 -17.85 -31.87 -4.53
N GLY A 438 -18.71 -32.05 -3.52
CA GLY A 438 -19.27 -33.35 -3.10
C GLY A 438 -18.45 -34.07 -2.02
N TYR A 439 -17.68 -33.35 -1.22
CA TYR A 439 -17.01 -33.90 -0.04
C TYR A 439 -18.00 -34.13 1.12
N ASP A 440 -17.97 -35.32 1.70
CA ASP A 440 -18.76 -35.66 2.89
C ASP A 440 -17.93 -35.47 4.17
N PHE A 441 -18.34 -34.53 5.02
CA PHE A 441 -17.72 -34.22 6.32
C PHE A 441 -18.05 -35.23 7.44
N SER A 442 -18.34 -36.47 7.08
CA SER A 442 -18.66 -37.57 8.00
C SER A 442 -17.58 -37.88 9.06
N ALA A 443 -16.32 -37.53 8.79
CA ALA A 443 -15.18 -37.72 9.69
C ALA A 443 -14.75 -36.40 10.36
N ASP A 444 -14.19 -36.48 11.57
CA ASP A 444 -13.68 -35.33 12.34
C ASP A 444 -12.34 -34.82 11.78
N GLU A 445 -12.32 -34.45 10.49
CA GLU A 445 -11.11 -34.03 9.78
C GLU A 445 -10.96 -32.51 9.76
N ARG A 446 -9.72 -32.04 9.88
CA ARG A 446 -9.37 -30.62 10.04
C ARG A 446 -8.81 -30.03 8.75
N LEU A 447 -9.17 -28.79 8.42
CA LEU A 447 -8.46 -27.99 7.42
C LEU A 447 -7.11 -27.54 8.01
N GLY A 448 -6.02 -27.72 7.26
CA GLY A 448 -4.66 -27.32 7.64
C GLY A 448 -4.40 -25.81 7.68
N ILE A 449 -5.43 -25.00 7.95
CA ILE A 449 -5.30 -23.56 8.15
C ILE A 449 -5.14 -23.27 9.65
N TYR A 450 -4.09 -22.52 9.99
CA TYR A 450 -3.71 -22.22 11.37
C TYR A 450 -3.62 -20.71 11.62
N LEU A 451 -4.08 -20.30 12.80
CA LEU A 451 -3.93 -18.92 13.28
C LEU A 451 -2.54 -18.75 13.91
N THR A 452 -1.59 -18.16 13.19
CA THR A 452 -0.19 -18.08 13.62
C THR A 452 0.57 -16.96 12.90
N ASN A 453 1.65 -16.46 13.51
CA ASN A 453 2.60 -15.58 12.82
C ASN A 453 3.71 -16.40 12.13
N THR A 454 3.74 -16.41 10.80
CA THR A 454 4.77 -17.10 10.00
C THR A 454 6.19 -16.64 10.34
N LEU A 455 6.38 -15.35 10.62
CA LEU A 455 7.69 -14.72 10.81
C LEU A 455 8.17 -14.73 12.27
N GLN A 456 7.42 -15.38 13.17
CA GLN A 456 7.77 -15.53 14.58
C GLN A 456 8.28 -16.94 14.87
N GLU A 457 9.18 -17.04 15.85
CA GLU A 457 9.63 -18.32 16.40
C GLU A 457 8.44 -19.13 16.93
N ALA A 458 8.53 -20.46 16.77
CA ALA A 458 7.66 -21.34 17.53
C ALA A 458 8.19 -21.40 18.97
N PHE A 459 7.71 -20.50 19.83
CA PHE A 459 8.00 -20.57 21.26
C PHE A 459 7.38 -21.84 21.85
N GLN A 460 8.06 -22.45 22.83
CA GLN A 460 7.36 -23.28 23.82
C GLN A 460 6.53 -22.34 24.69
N ILE A 461 5.29 -22.11 24.29
CA ILE A 461 4.36 -21.30 25.07
C ILE A 461 4.05 -22.10 26.34
N PRO A 462 4.32 -21.56 27.55
CA PRO A 462 4.05 -22.29 28.78
C PRO A 462 2.59 -22.73 28.83
N PRO A 463 2.28 -23.94 29.36
CA PRO A 463 0.91 -24.37 29.57
C PRO A 463 0.13 -23.31 30.36
N ALA A 464 -1.05 -22.96 29.89
CA ALA A 464 -1.94 -22.00 30.53
C ALA A 464 -3.34 -22.60 30.70
N ASP A 465 -4.32 -21.80 31.13
CA ASP A 465 -5.72 -22.23 31.24
C ASP A 465 -6.61 -21.51 30.20
N GLY A 466 -7.72 -22.15 29.84
CA GLY A 466 -8.81 -21.51 29.09
C GLY A 466 -8.48 -21.12 27.64
N PHE A 467 -8.71 -19.85 27.30
CA PHE A 467 -8.65 -19.33 25.92
C PHE A 467 -7.23 -19.30 25.35
N LEU A 468 -6.22 -19.09 26.19
CA LEU A 468 -4.81 -19.04 25.80
C LEU A 468 -4.33 -20.39 25.23
N ASN A 469 -4.77 -21.51 25.80
CA ASN A 469 -4.44 -22.84 25.26
C ASN A 469 -4.94 -23.03 23.84
N ARG A 470 -6.12 -22.50 23.47
CA ARG A 470 -6.65 -22.67 22.11
C ARG A 470 -5.81 -21.95 21.06
N ILE A 471 -5.34 -20.73 21.36
CA ILE A 471 -4.44 -20.00 20.45
C ILE A 471 -3.09 -20.70 20.39
N ARG A 472 -2.60 -21.20 21.53
CA ARG A 472 -1.36 -22.00 21.58
C ARG A 472 -1.47 -23.25 20.73
N ASP A 473 -2.54 -24.03 20.86
CA ASP A 473 -2.71 -25.29 20.12
C ASP A 473 -2.75 -25.04 18.59
N GLU A 474 -3.31 -23.91 18.15
CA GLU A 474 -3.21 -23.45 16.75
C GLU A 474 -1.75 -23.15 16.34
N ALA A 475 -1.01 -22.44 17.18
CA ALA A 475 0.38 -22.09 16.92
C ALA A 475 1.32 -23.31 16.95
N GLU A 476 1.13 -24.24 17.89
CA GLU A 476 1.86 -25.50 18.02
C GLU A 476 1.58 -26.42 16.83
N SER A 477 0.33 -26.52 16.38
CA SER A 477 0.00 -27.30 15.18
C SER A 477 0.68 -26.78 13.92
N ALA A 478 0.89 -25.46 13.83
CA ALA A 478 1.65 -24.85 12.75
C ALA A 478 3.17 -25.06 12.85
N GLN A 479 3.71 -25.33 14.04
CA GLN A 479 5.15 -25.51 14.25
C GLN A 479 5.71 -26.67 13.42
N GLY A 480 5.02 -27.83 13.44
CA GLY A 480 5.44 -28.99 12.65
C GLY A 480 5.56 -28.67 11.17
N VAL A 481 4.62 -27.89 10.62
CA VAL A 481 4.66 -27.44 9.22
C VAL A 481 5.80 -26.44 8.97
N LYS A 482 6.07 -25.51 9.90
CA LYS A 482 7.12 -24.50 9.76
C LYS A 482 8.53 -25.09 9.79
N GLN A 483 8.77 -26.06 10.67
CA GLN A 483 10.12 -26.52 11.01
C GLN A 483 10.43 -27.90 10.43
N GLU A 484 9.48 -28.83 10.52
CA GLU A 484 9.74 -30.25 10.41
C GLU A 484 9.29 -30.84 9.06
N HIS A 485 8.12 -30.43 8.58
CA HIS A 485 7.54 -30.99 7.35
C HIS A 485 8.38 -30.62 6.12
N PRO A 486 8.59 -31.56 5.16
CA PRO A 486 9.31 -31.29 3.92
C PRO A 486 8.40 -30.56 2.93
N VAL A 487 8.08 -29.31 3.22
CA VAL A 487 7.24 -28.45 2.37
C VAL A 487 7.89 -28.28 1.01
N MET A 488 7.28 -28.88 -0.02
CA MET A 488 7.79 -28.85 -1.39
C MET A 488 7.31 -27.63 -2.17
N VAL A 489 6.10 -27.14 -1.92
CA VAL A 489 5.51 -26.01 -2.64
C VAL A 489 5.12 -24.93 -1.64
N ILE A 490 5.67 -23.72 -1.82
CA ILE A 490 5.25 -22.52 -1.11
C ILE A 490 4.66 -21.55 -2.12
N ILE A 491 3.40 -21.19 -1.97
CA ILE A 491 2.66 -20.34 -2.92
C ILE A 491 1.82 -19.31 -2.18
N GLY A 492 1.72 -18.08 -2.68
CA GLY A 492 0.92 -17.05 -1.99
C GLY A 492 1.14 -15.61 -2.45
N ASN A 493 0.51 -14.69 -1.72
CA ASN A 493 0.67 -13.24 -1.85
C ASN A 493 1.00 -12.64 -0.47
N PRO A 494 2.29 -12.54 -0.09
CA PRO A 494 2.67 -12.01 1.21
C PRO A 494 2.43 -10.48 1.31
N PRO A 495 2.24 -9.92 2.52
CA PRO A 495 1.93 -8.50 2.72
C PRO A 495 3.08 -7.55 2.32
N TYR A 496 2.74 -6.34 1.86
CA TYR A 496 3.69 -5.29 1.44
C TYR A 496 3.75 -4.16 2.47
N SER A 497 4.76 -4.15 3.35
CA SER A 497 4.93 -3.14 4.39
C SER A 497 6.39 -2.85 4.72
N GLY A 498 6.91 -1.75 4.17
CA GLY A 498 8.25 -1.23 4.51
C GLY A 498 8.38 -0.67 5.92
N HIS A 499 7.25 -0.49 6.64
CA HIS A 499 7.20 -0.20 8.08
C HIS A 499 6.63 -1.43 8.81
N SER A 500 7.27 -2.57 8.58
CA SER A 500 6.88 -3.85 9.16
C SER A 500 6.71 -3.78 10.67
N VAL A 501 5.58 -4.27 11.17
CA VAL A 501 5.37 -4.59 12.59
C VAL A 501 5.96 -5.95 12.99
N ASN A 502 6.30 -6.80 12.02
CA ASN A 502 6.98 -8.09 12.25
C ASN A 502 8.45 -7.90 12.63
N THR A 503 8.71 -7.51 13.87
CA THR A 503 10.06 -7.19 14.37
C THR A 503 10.68 -8.29 15.24
N GLY A 504 10.19 -9.52 15.14
CA GLY A 504 10.73 -10.68 15.87
C GLY A 504 12.23 -10.88 15.63
N GLU A 505 12.93 -11.42 16.63
CA GLU A 505 14.38 -11.58 16.61
C GLU A 505 14.83 -12.61 15.57
N TRP A 506 14.20 -13.79 15.53
CA TRP A 506 14.53 -14.82 14.54
C TRP A 506 14.51 -14.35 13.10
N ILE A 507 13.43 -13.72 12.62
CA ILE A 507 13.38 -13.30 11.21
C ILE A 507 14.41 -12.20 10.90
N LYS A 508 14.73 -11.34 11.88
CA LYS A 508 15.79 -10.33 11.75
C LYS A 508 17.17 -10.97 11.61
N GLU A 509 17.47 -11.98 12.43
CA GLU A 509 18.75 -12.68 12.39
C GLU A 509 18.84 -13.62 11.17
N LEU A 510 17.72 -14.22 10.74
CA LEU A 510 17.64 -15.03 9.53
C LEU A 510 17.94 -14.21 8.27
N LEU A 511 17.46 -12.96 8.21
CA LEU A 511 17.83 -12.02 7.15
C LEU A 511 19.33 -11.67 7.17
N LYS A 512 19.98 -11.69 8.34
CA LYS A 512 21.42 -11.45 8.49
C LYS A 512 22.28 -12.71 8.34
N GLY A 513 21.67 -13.84 7.95
CA GLY A 513 22.40 -15.08 7.70
C GLY A 513 22.62 -15.95 8.94
N LYS A 514 21.75 -15.86 9.95
CA LYS A 514 21.82 -16.72 11.14
C LYS A 514 20.44 -17.30 11.47
N ASP A 515 20.32 -18.62 11.43
CA ASP A 515 19.17 -19.31 11.99
C ASP A 515 19.40 -19.56 13.47
N ILE A 516 18.81 -18.71 14.32
CA ILE A 516 19.00 -18.81 15.77
C ILE A 516 18.29 -20.01 16.40
N ILE A 517 17.34 -20.65 15.69
CA ILE A 517 16.64 -21.85 16.18
C ILE A 517 17.56 -23.06 16.06
N SER A 518 18.20 -23.26 14.90
CA SER A 518 19.12 -24.40 14.71
C SER A 518 20.57 -24.07 15.07
N GLY A 519 20.91 -22.79 15.26
CA GLY A 519 22.29 -22.32 15.47
C GLY A 519 23.16 -22.30 14.20
N GLU A 520 22.58 -22.55 13.02
CA GLU A 520 23.31 -22.68 11.76
C GLU A 520 23.49 -21.31 11.06
N LYS A 521 24.61 -21.16 10.37
CA LYS A 521 24.83 -20.03 9.46
C LYS A 521 24.04 -20.27 8.17
N THR A 522 23.37 -19.23 7.69
CA THR A 522 22.60 -19.24 6.44
C THR A 522 23.02 -18.05 5.56
N ALA A 523 22.48 -17.95 4.35
CA ALA A 523 22.78 -16.82 3.47
C ALA A 523 22.17 -15.50 4.02
N SER A 524 22.96 -14.43 3.99
CA SER A 524 22.57 -13.09 4.44
C SER A 524 22.06 -12.23 3.29
N TYR A 525 20.98 -11.46 3.53
CA TYR A 525 20.50 -10.42 2.61
C TYR A 525 21.24 -9.09 2.80
N PHE A 526 21.97 -8.96 3.92
CA PHE A 526 22.77 -7.78 4.28
C PHE A 526 24.24 -7.89 3.84
N GLU A 527 24.58 -8.93 3.09
CA GLU A 527 25.90 -9.15 2.50
C GLU A 527 25.78 -9.35 1.00
N VAL A 528 26.78 -8.90 0.26
CA VAL A 528 26.93 -9.14 -1.19
C VAL A 528 28.41 -9.32 -1.48
N ASP A 529 28.76 -10.31 -2.30
CA ASP A 529 30.15 -10.61 -2.66
C ASP A 529 31.05 -10.78 -1.42
N GLU A 530 30.51 -11.44 -0.39
CA GLU A 530 31.17 -11.70 0.90
C GLU A 530 31.49 -10.45 1.72
N GLN A 531 30.93 -9.30 1.34
CA GLN A 531 31.09 -8.03 2.04
C GLN A 531 29.74 -7.53 2.57
N PRO A 532 29.69 -6.83 3.72
CA PRO A 532 28.48 -6.16 4.17
C PRO A 532 27.97 -5.15 3.14
N LEU A 533 26.65 -4.98 3.05
CA LEU A 533 26.04 -3.89 2.29
C LEU A 533 26.53 -2.53 2.82
N GLY A 534 27.19 -1.76 1.97
CA GLY A 534 27.61 -0.37 2.26
C GLY A 534 26.46 0.65 2.19
N GLU A 535 25.23 0.20 1.94
CA GLU A 535 24.03 1.02 1.85
C GLU A 535 23.63 1.60 3.22
N LYS A 536 23.64 2.93 3.34
CA LYS A 536 23.34 3.64 4.60
C LYS A 536 21.91 3.48 5.13
N ASN A 537 20.97 2.95 4.34
CA ASN A 537 19.59 2.73 4.74
C ASN A 537 19.00 1.45 4.11
N PRO A 538 19.34 0.25 4.63
CA PRO A 538 18.84 -1.02 4.14
C PRO A 538 17.41 -1.33 4.62
N LYS A 539 16.65 -0.31 5.05
CA LYS A 539 15.30 -0.47 5.62
C LYS A 539 14.37 -1.30 4.71
N TRP A 540 14.49 -1.17 3.40
CA TRP A 540 13.66 -1.91 2.45
C TRP A 540 13.86 -3.43 2.50
N LEU A 541 15.00 -3.93 2.98
CA LEU A 541 15.20 -5.36 3.27
C LEU A 541 14.36 -5.86 4.44
N ASN A 542 13.80 -4.96 5.24
CA ASN A 542 12.91 -5.29 6.35
C ASN A 542 11.43 -5.21 5.96
N ASP A 543 11.11 -5.02 4.68
CA ASP A 543 9.73 -5.11 4.18
C ASP A 543 9.20 -6.54 4.40
N ASP A 544 7.91 -6.68 4.69
CA ASP A 544 7.31 -7.97 5.03
C ASP A 544 7.41 -8.97 3.87
N TYR A 545 7.16 -8.58 2.62
CA TYR A 545 7.29 -9.52 1.48
C TYR A 545 8.71 -10.09 1.35
N VAL A 546 9.74 -9.32 1.72
CA VAL A 546 11.15 -9.76 1.73
C VAL A 546 11.37 -10.81 2.81
N LYS A 547 10.77 -10.61 3.98
CA LYS A 547 10.83 -11.58 5.09
C LYS A 547 10.12 -12.87 4.74
N PHE A 548 8.98 -12.79 4.08
CA PHE A 548 8.28 -13.97 3.58
C PHE A 548 9.12 -14.71 2.52
N ILE A 549 9.74 -14.01 1.57
CA ILE A 549 10.69 -14.64 0.64
C ILE A 549 11.85 -15.29 1.39
N ARG A 550 12.43 -14.62 2.40
CA ARG A 550 13.54 -15.17 3.20
C ARG A 550 13.13 -16.43 3.96
N PHE A 551 11.96 -16.42 4.60
CA PHE A 551 11.38 -17.57 5.28
C PHE A 551 11.18 -18.73 4.31
N SER A 552 10.56 -18.47 3.16
CA SER A 552 10.28 -19.49 2.16
C SER A 552 11.56 -20.05 1.54
N GLN A 553 12.55 -19.21 1.26
CA GLN A 553 13.88 -19.64 0.82
C GLN A 553 14.51 -20.58 1.84
N TRP A 554 14.51 -20.21 3.13
CA TRP A 554 15.03 -21.05 4.22
C TRP A 554 14.27 -22.39 4.31
N ARG A 555 12.94 -22.38 4.21
CA ARG A 555 12.11 -23.60 4.30
C ARG A 555 12.35 -24.56 3.13
N ILE A 556 12.47 -24.05 1.91
CA ILE A 556 12.82 -24.86 0.73
C ILE A 556 14.26 -25.38 0.84
N GLU A 557 15.20 -24.57 1.33
CA GLU A 557 16.60 -24.98 1.54
C GLU A 557 16.71 -26.12 2.55
N LYS A 558 15.97 -26.05 3.69
CA LYS A 558 15.88 -27.14 4.67
C LYS A 558 15.22 -28.40 4.11
N THR A 559 14.25 -28.25 3.19
CA THR A 559 13.64 -29.38 2.48
C THR A 559 14.60 -29.98 1.44
N GLY A 560 15.55 -29.17 0.94
CA GLY A 560 16.57 -29.56 -0.03
C GLY A 560 16.13 -29.43 -1.49
N TYR A 561 14.84 -29.30 -1.75
CA TYR A 561 14.23 -29.16 -3.08
C TYR A 561 12.83 -28.56 -2.93
N GLY A 562 12.29 -28.00 -4.02
CA GLY A 562 10.93 -27.50 -4.07
C GLY A 562 10.75 -26.24 -4.91
N ILE A 563 9.58 -25.60 -4.76
CA ILE A 563 9.11 -24.47 -5.55
C ILE A 563 8.62 -23.38 -4.60
N LEU A 564 9.12 -22.16 -4.79
CA LEU A 564 8.59 -20.94 -4.19
C LEU A 564 7.93 -20.11 -5.30
N ALA A 565 6.64 -19.80 -5.18
CA ALA A 565 5.90 -18.99 -6.15
C ALA A 565 5.13 -17.87 -5.43
N PHE A 566 5.56 -16.62 -5.57
CA PHE A 566 4.87 -15.47 -4.98
C PHE A 566 4.56 -14.37 -5.99
N VAL A 567 3.46 -13.66 -5.76
CA VAL A 567 3.23 -12.33 -6.33
C VAL A 567 3.63 -11.27 -5.30
N THR A 568 4.59 -10.41 -5.63
CA THR A 568 5.16 -9.42 -4.69
C THR A 568 5.40 -8.08 -5.37
N ASN A 569 5.72 -7.05 -4.58
CA ASN A 569 6.21 -5.77 -5.08
C ASN A 569 7.48 -5.98 -5.94
N HIS A 570 7.50 -5.48 -7.17
CA HIS A 570 8.62 -5.68 -8.11
C HIS A 570 9.88 -4.84 -7.80
N GLY A 571 9.88 -4.06 -6.71
CA GLY A 571 10.98 -3.18 -6.37
C GLY A 571 12.32 -3.90 -6.13
N TYR A 572 12.30 -5.17 -5.73
CA TYR A 572 13.53 -5.95 -5.53
C TYR A 572 14.21 -6.36 -6.84
N LEU A 573 13.57 -6.19 -8.00
CA LEU A 573 14.17 -6.58 -9.29
C LEU A 573 15.35 -5.69 -9.70
N ASP A 574 15.24 -4.38 -9.46
CA ASP A 574 16.20 -3.37 -9.93
C ASP A 574 16.84 -2.52 -8.82
N ASN A 575 16.28 -2.50 -7.61
CA ASN A 575 16.76 -1.60 -6.56
C ASN A 575 18.11 -2.08 -5.96
N PRO A 576 19.14 -1.21 -5.90
CA PRO A 576 20.46 -1.56 -5.35
C PRO A 576 20.45 -2.10 -3.93
N THR A 577 19.53 -1.67 -3.06
CA THR A 577 19.44 -2.15 -1.67
C THR A 577 19.19 -3.66 -1.57
N PHE A 578 18.65 -4.29 -2.62
CA PHE A 578 18.32 -5.72 -2.64
C PHE A 578 19.39 -6.59 -3.30
N ARG A 579 20.58 -6.06 -3.61
CA ARG A 579 21.63 -6.85 -4.29
C ARG A 579 22.09 -8.07 -3.49
N GLY A 580 22.14 -7.96 -2.16
CA GLY A 580 22.44 -9.09 -1.28
C GLY A 580 21.34 -10.16 -1.30
N MET A 581 20.07 -9.73 -1.26
CA MET A 581 18.92 -10.62 -1.45
C MET A 581 18.98 -11.36 -2.80
N ARG A 582 19.20 -10.64 -3.91
CA ARG A 582 19.27 -11.26 -5.24
C ARG A 582 20.41 -12.26 -5.35
N GLN A 583 21.60 -11.92 -4.84
CA GLN A 583 22.72 -12.87 -4.79
C GLN A 583 22.41 -14.11 -3.94
N SER A 584 21.77 -13.92 -2.78
CA SER A 584 21.36 -15.03 -1.91
C SER A 584 20.38 -15.97 -2.63
N LEU A 585 19.37 -15.43 -3.33
CA LEU A 585 18.43 -16.21 -4.12
C LEU A 585 19.12 -16.98 -5.26
N LEU A 586 20.06 -16.33 -5.97
CA LEU A 586 20.88 -16.97 -7.02
C LEU A 586 21.72 -18.15 -6.49
N LYS A 587 22.14 -18.10 -5.23
CA LYS A 587 22.94 -19.17 -4.61
C LYS A 587 22.08 -20.35 -4.11
N THR A 588 20.83 -20.10 -3.72
CA THR A 588 19.97 -21.16 -3.14
C THR A 588 19.18 -21.95 -4.19
N PHE A 589 18.68 -21.28 -5.24
CA PHE A 589 17.82 -21.86 -6.28
C PHE A 589 18.61 -22.19 -7.55
N ASP A 590 18.02 -23.01 -8.42
CA ASP A 590 18.64 -23.45 -9.69
C ASP A 590 18.05 -22.73 -10.90
N ASP A 591 16.73 -22.49 -10.90
CA ASP A 591 16.04 -21.65 -11.89
C ASP A 591 15.19 -20.59 -11.17
N ILE A 592 15.18 -19.37 -11.69
CA ILE A 592 14.36 -18.25 -11.22
C ILE A 592 13.62 -17.66 -12.41
N TYR A 593 12.29 -17.60 -12.34
CA TYR A 593 11.41 -17.01 -13.35
C TYR A 593 10.72 -15.77 -12.77
N ILE A 594 10.86 -14.63 -13.44
CA ILE A 594 10.29 -13.35 -13.02
C ILE A 594 9.38 -12.80 -14.13
N LEU A 595 8.08 -12.85 -13.91
CA LEU A 595 7.10 -12.15 -14.75
C LEU A 595 6.80 -10.78 -14.12
N ASP A 596 7.40 -9.71 -14.65
CA ASP A 596 7.12 -8.33 -14.20
C ASP A 596 5.75 -7.92 -14.77
N LEU A 597 4.77 -7.74 -13.88
CA LEU A 597 3.42 -7.32 -14.24
C LEU A 597 3.29 -5.79 -14.27
N HIS A 598 4.37 -5.06 -13.99
CA HIS A 598 4.42 -3.59 -13.98
C HIS A 598 3.32 -2.95 -13.14
N GLY A 599 2.72 -1.86 -13.63
CA GLY A 599 1.67 -1.10 -12.96
C GLY A 599 2.18 -0.10 -11.93
N ASN A 600 3.45 0.32 -12.01
CA ASN A 600 4.02 1.24 -11.05
C ASN A 600 3.67 2.71 -11.39
N SER A 601 2.51 3.17 -10.92
CA SER A 601 2.10 4.56 -11.08
C SER A 601 2.99 5.56 -10.34
N LYS A 602 3.72 5.13 -9.28
CA LYS A 602 4.73 5.99 -8.62
C LYS A 602 5.95 6.25 -9.51
N LYS A 603 6.37 5.24 -10.29
CA LYS A 603 7.39 5.38 -11.35
C LYS A 603 6.82 6.00 -12.63
N LYS A 604 5.49 6.19 -12.72
CA LYS A 604 4.77 6.61 -13.93
C LYS A 604 5.09 5.72 -15.13
N GLU A 605 5.14 4.41 -14.88
CA GLU A 605 5.35 3.43 -15.92
C GLU A 605 4.27 3.54 -17.02
N VAL A 606 4.72 3.43 -18.26
CA VAL A 606 3.90 3.35 -19.47
C VAL A 606 4.41 2.16 -20.29
N CYS A 607 3.54 1.61 -21.13
CA CYS A 607 3.93 0.53 -22.03
C CYS A 607 5.05 1.00 -22.98
N PRO A 608 5.84 0.07 -23.56
CA PRO A 608 6.90 0.42 -24.51
C PRO A 608 6.41 1.22 -25.74
N ASP A 609 5.13 1.09 -26.10
CA ASP A 609 4.48 1.85 -27.18
C ASP A 609 3.92 3.21 -26.73
N GLY A 610 4.13 3.59 -25.47
CA GLY A 610 3.64 4.83 -24.85
C GLY A 610 2.20 4.76 -24.33
N SER A 611 1.50 3.63 -24.49
CA SER A 611 0.15 3.47 -23.99
C SER A 611 0.09 3.31 -22.45
N PRO A 612 -1.04 3.61 -21.78
CA PRO A 612 -1.13 3.53 -20.33
C PRO A 612 -0.96 2.09 -19.82
N ASP A 613 -0.10 1.91 -18.83
CA ASP A 613 0.05 0.65 -18.11
C ASP A 613 -0.73 0.68 -16.78
N GLN A 614 -1.41 -0.42 -16.44
CA GLN A 614 -2.22 -0.52 -15.22
C GLN A 614 -1.81 -1.70 -14.36
N ASN A 615 -1.85 -1.49 -13.05
CA ASN A 615 -1.56 -2.53 -12.07
C ASN A 615 -2.66 -3.59 -12.02
N VAL A 616 -2.30 -4.85 -11.77
CA VAL A 616 -3.26 -5.94 -11.56
C VAL A 616 -4.00 -5.83 -10.23
N PHE A 617 -3.47 -5.08 -9.25
CA PHE A 617 -4.16 -4.72 -8.00
C PHE A 617 -4.54 -3.22 -8.01
N ASP A 618 -5.45 -2.81 -7.13
CA ASP A 618 -5.76 -1.39 -6.88
C ASP A 618 -4.70 -0.71 -6.01
N ILE A 619 -3.43 -0.77 -6.42
CA ILE A 619 -2.29 -0.18 -5.72
C ILE A 619 -1.39 0.63 -6.65
N GLN A 620 -0.48 1.40 -6.07
CA GLN A 620 0.41 2.29 -6.83
C GLN A 620 1.79 1.70 -7.15
N GLN A 621 2.25 0.72 -6.37
CA GLN A 621 3.53 0.04 -6.54
C GLN A 621 3.39 -1.07 -7.58
N GLY A 622 4.34 -1.20 -8.49
CA GLY A 622 4.34 -2.30 -9.46
C GLY A 622 4.57 -3.66 -8.79
N VAL A 623 4.11 -4.72 -9.45
CA VAL A 623 4.11 -6.09 -8.92
C VAL A 623 4.68 -7.07 -9.93
N ALA A 624 5.25 -8.17 -9.43
CA ALA A 624 5.83 -9.23 -10.23
C ALA A 624 5.49 -10.60 -9.64
N ILE A 625 5.34 -11.60 -10.50
CA ILE A 625 5.27 -13.01 -10.11
C ILE A 625 6.69 -13.58 -10.17
N GLY A 626 7.20 -14.03 -9.04
CA GLY A 626 8.48 -14.73 -8.95
C GLY A 626 8.28 -16.21 -8.66
N VAL A 627 8.84 -17.08 -9.50
CA VAL A 627 8.85 -18.54 -9.32
C VAL A 627 10.30 -19.02 -9.22
N PHE A 628 10.68 -19.54 -8.07
CA PHE A 628 12.04 -19.97 -7.73
C PHE A 628 12.04 -21.48 -7.51
N ILE A 629 12.93 -22.20 -8.20
CA ILE A 629 12.92 -23.66 -8.26
C ILE A 629 14.25 -24.20 -7.74
N LYS A 630 14.18 -25.16 -6.82
CA LYS A 630 15.32 -25.93 -6.31
C LYS A 630 15.14 -27.41 -6.62
N TYR A 631 16.05 -27.98 -7.41
CA TYR A 631 16.04 -29.40 -7.76
C TYR A 631 16.82 -30.25 -6.74
N HIS A 632 16.63 -31.56 -6.82
CA HIS A 632 17.43 -32.51 -6.04
C HIS A 632 18.88 -32.53 -6.52
N ASN A 633 19.83 -32.59 -5.57
CA ASN A 633 21.24 -32.93 -5.80
C ASN A 633 21.94 -32.09 -6.90
N THR A 634 21.65 -30.79 -6.99
CA THR A 634 22.33 -29.91 -7.95
C THR A 634 23.73 -29.48 -7.49
N SER A 635 24.66 -29.44 -8.43
CA SER A 635 26.02 -28.92 -8.23
C SER A 635 26.00 -27.40 -8.09
N SER A 636 26.82 -26.87 -7.16
CA SER A 636 27.03 -25.46 -6.79
C SER A 636 27.28 -24.47 -7.96
N ASN A 637 26.26 -24.18 -8.75
CA ASN A 637 26.24 -23.10 -9.74
C ASN A 637 25.18 -22.07 -9.36
N LEU A 638 25.37 -20.81 -9.77
CA LEU A 638 24.35 -19.79 -9.63
C LEU A 638 23.11 -20.13 -10.48
N ALA A 639 21.94 -19.74 -10.00
CA ALA A 639 20.68 -19.96 -10.69
C ALA A 639 20.65 -19.34 -12.09
N LYS A 640 19.96 -20.01 -13.02
CA LYS A 640 19.55 -19.38 -14.28
C LYS A 640 18.36 -18.48 -14.02
N VAL A 641 18.40 -17.25 -14.54
CA VAL A 641 17.33 -16.27 -14.33
C VAL A 641 16.63 -16.00 -15.65
N TYR A 642 15.31 -16.03 -15.64
CA TYR A 642 14.44 -15.80 -16.78
C TYR A 642 13.49 -14.65 -16.46
N HIS A 643 13.31 -13.74 -17.40
CA HIS A 643 12.46 -12.56 -17.26
C HIS A 643 11.46 -12.44 -18.40
N ALA A 644 10.26 -11.98 -18.10
CA ALA A 644 9.25 -11.57 -19.07
C ALA A 644 8.51 -10.35 -18.54
N ASP A 645 8.14 -9.44 -19.44
CA ASP A 645 7.35 -8.25 -19.13
C ASP A 645 5.89 -8.47 -19.57
N LEU A 646 4.92 -8.12 -18.72
CA LEU A 646 3.50 -8.08 -19.08
C LEU A 646 2.97 -6.64 -18.92
N TRP A 647 2.99 -5.91 -20.02
CA TRP A 647 2.48 -4.53 -20.13
C TRP A 647 1.00 -4.48 -20.53
N GLY A 648 0.33 -3.38 -20.19
CA GLY A 648 -0.99 -3.03 -20.73
C GLY A 648 -2.04 -2.67 -19.68
N LYS A 649 -3.30 -2.59 -20.11
CA LYS A 649 -4.45 -2.38 -19.22
C LYS A 649 -4.71 -3.63 -18.39
N ARG A 650 -5.29 -3.45 -17.19
CA ARG A 650 -5.69 -4.56 -16.31
C ARG A 650 -6.66 -5.50 -17.01
N GLU A 651 -7.70 -4.92 -17.59
CA GLU A 651 -8.76 -5.62 -18.32
C GLU A 651 -9.22 -4.78 -19.53
N MET A 652 -9.64 -5.47 -20.59
CA MET A 652 -10.38 -4.90 -21.71
C MET A 652 -11.70 -5.65 -21.83
N ILE A 653 -12.81 -4.93 -21.70
CA ILE A 653 -14.15 -5.52 -21.63
C ILE A 653 -14.94 -5.19 -22.89
N GLU A 654 -15.46 -6.22 -23.56
CA GLU A 654 -16.42 -6.12 -24.65
C GLU A 654 -17.65 -6.99 -24.31
N ASN A 655 -18.86 -6.44 -24.48
CA ASN A 655 -20.11 -7.17 -24.18
C ASN A 655 -20.12 -7.85 -22.79
N GLN A 656 -19.57 -7.18 -21.77
CA GLN A 656 -19.42 -7.70 -20.39
C GLN A 656 -18.49 -8.91 -20.24
N VAL A 657 -17.63 -9.18 -21.22
CA VAL A 657 -16.61 -10.23 -21.19
C VAL A 657 -15.23 -9.60 -21.28
N ILE A 658 -14.30 -10.07 -20.45
CA ILE A 658 -12.88 -9.68 -20.56
C ILE A 658 -12.32 -10.37 -21.80
N VAL A 659 -11.96 -9.58 -22.82
CA VAL A 659 -11.43 -10.03 -24.11
C VAL A 659 -9.94 -9.71 -24.29
N GLY A 660 -9.33 -9.03 -23.31
CA GLY A 660 -7.93 -8.66 -23.37
C GLY A 660 -7.41 -8.00 -22.09
N GLY A 661 -6.16 -7.53 -22.15
CA GLY A 661 -5.44 -6.98 -21.00
C GLY A 661 -4.74 -8.06 -20.19
N LYS A 662 -4.13 -7.66 -19.07
CA LYS A 662 -3.29 -8.54 -18.23
C LYS A 662 -4.06 -9.74 -17.70
N TYR A 663 -5.31 -9.55 -17.25
CA TYR A 663 -6.15 -10.64 -16.73
C TYR A 663 -6.44 -11.70 -17.79
N HIS A 664 -6.80 -11.30 -19.01
CA HIS A 664 -7.04 -12.25 -20.09
C HIS A 664 -5.78 -13.05 -20.43
N TRP A 665 -4.64 -12.36 -20.56
CA TRP A 665 -3.37 -13.01 -20.85
C TRP A 665 -2.98 -14.02 -19.77
N LEU A 666 -3.12 -13.66 -18.49
CA LEU A 666 -2.83 -14.53 -17.35
C LEU A 666 -3.77 -15.74 -17.29
N ASP A 667 -5.01 -15.64 -17.76
CA ASP A 667 -5.95 -16.77 -17.81
C ASP A 667 -5.58 -17.79 -18.89
N GLU A 668 -4.98 -17.35 -19.99
CA GLU A 668 -4.64 -18.20 -21.14
C GLU A 668 -3.21 -18.76 -21.11
N ASN A 669 -2.34 -18.21 -20.25
CA ASN A 669 -0.92 -18.54 -20.23
C ASN A 669 -0.49 -19.17 -18.91
N ASP A 670 0.65 -19.85 -18.92
CA ASP A 670 1.35 -20.30 -17.72
C ASP A 670 2.87 -20.15 -17.94
N LEU A 671 3.68 -20.70 -17.03
CA LEU A 671 5.13 -20.65 -17.15
C LEU A 671 5.67 -21.26 -18.44
N TYR A 672 5.00 -22.25 -19.04
CA TYR A 672 5.44 -22.88 -20.29
C TYR A 672 5.17 -22.00 -21.52
N SER A 673 3.97 -21.42 -21.60
CA SER A 673 3.58 -20.60 -22.77
C SER A 673 4.18 -19.18 -22.73
N THR A 674 4.67 -18.76 -21.56
CA THR A 674 5.34 -17.46 -21.40
C THR A 674 6.65 -17.40 -22.18
N SER A 675 6.85 -16.32 -22.93
CA SER A 675 8.07 -16.08 -23.70
C SER A 675 9.15 -15.45 -22.82
N TRP A 676 10.12 -16.26 -22.39
CA TRP A 676 11.15 -15.88 -21.44
C TRP A 676 12.44 -15.39 -22.10
N GLN A 677 13.03 -14.32 -21.55
CA GLN A 677 14.40 -13.89 -21.82
C GLN A 677 15.33 -14.37 -20.70
N GLU A 678 16.38 -15.12 -21.03
CA GLU A 678 17.43 -15.45 -20.06
C GLU A 678 18.27 -14.20 -19.73
N LEU A 679 18.44 -13.94 -18.43
CA LEU A 679 19.27 -12.87 -17.88
C LEU A 679 20.59 -13.43 -17.36
N LYS A 680 21.62 -12.57 -17.33
CA LYS A 680 22.90 -12.86 -16.69
C LYS A 680 23.15 -11.84 -15.56
N PRO A 681 22.51 -12.00 -14.39
CA PRO A 681 22.75 -11.12 -13.26
C PRO A 681 24.22 -11.16 -12.83
N ASP A 682 24.86 -10.01 -12.73
CA ASP A 682 26.29 -9.88 -12.44
C ASP A 682 26.60 -8.94 -11.26
N SER A 683 27.79 -9.08 -10.68
CA SER A 683 28.28 -8.17 -9.64
C SER A 683 28.39 -6.73 -10.20
N PRO A 684 28.11 -5.70 -9.38
CA PRO A 684 27.77 -5.76 -7.96
C PRO A 684 26.26 -5.75 -7.69
N PHE A 685 25.40 -5.70 -8.72
CA PHE A 685 23.97 -5.44 -8.52
C PHE A 685 23.08 -6.67 -8.64
N TYR A 686 23.47 -7.67 -9.44
CA TYR A 686 22.74 -8.92 -9.65
C TYR A 686 21.28 -8.68 -10.06
N LEU A 687 21.00 -7.77 -11.01
CA LEU A 687 19.62 -7.38 -11.31
C LEU A 687 18.80 -8.51 -11.93
N PHE A 688 17.52 -8.60 -11.55
CA PHE A 688 16.52 -9.49 -12.13
C PHE A 688 15.64 -8.75 -13.13
N LYS A 689 16.22 -7.77 -13.82
CA LYS A 689 15.58 -6.97 -14.87
C LYS A 689 16.55 -6.88 -16.05
N PRO A 690 16.07 -6.91 -17.31
CA PRO A 690 16.93 -6.76 -18.46
C PRO A 690 17.80 -5.49 -18.37
N GLN A 691 19.09 -5.64 -18.68
CA GLN A 691 20.03 -4.54 -18.83
C GLN A 691 20.79 -4.70 -20.14
N ASN A 692 21.02 -3.60 -20.86
CA ASN A 692 21.99 -3.58 -21.94
C ASN A 692 23.40 -3.44 -21.34
N ILE A 693 24.08 -4.57 -21.16
CA ILE A 693 25.42 -4.63 -20.55
C ILE A 693 26.56 -4.62 -21.58
N ASN A 694 26.26 -4.46 -22.88
CA ASN A 694 27.25 -4.62 -23.96
C ASN A 694 28.48 -3.71 -23.79
N LEU A 695 28.32 -2.57 -23.13
CA LEU A 695 29.38 -1.57 -22.91
C LEU A 695 29.92 -1.56 -21.47
N ARG A 696 29.54 -2.52 -20.62
CA ARG A 696 29.92 -2.51 -19.19
C ARG A 696 31.42 -2.69 -19.01
N SER A 697 32.03 -3.63 -19.73
CA SER A 697 33.48 -3.88 -19.67
C SER A 697 34.31 -2.68 -20.10
N GLU A 698 33.85 -1.94 -21.11
CA GLU A 698 34.45 -0.67 -21.54
C GLU A 698 34.28 0.41 -20.47
N TYR A 699 33.06 0.59 -19.95
CA TYR A 699 32.74 1.63 -18.98
C TYR A 699 33.47 1.44 -17.64
N ASP A 700 33.57 0.20 -17.15
CA ASP A 700 34.19 -0.10 -15.86
C ASP A 700 35.72 0.08 -15.85
N GLN A 701 36.36 0.22 -17.02
CA GLN A 701 37.79 0.61 -17.12
C GLN A 701 38.03 2.09 -16.79
N PHE A 702 36.98 2.92 -16.79
CA PHE A 702 37.10 4.35 -16.52
C PHE A 702 37.11 4.66 -15.02
N TRP A 703 37.73 5.78 -14.67
CA TRP A 703 37.84 6.23 -13.28
C TRP A 703 36.52 6.74 -12.74
N LYS A 704 36.00 6.16 -11.65
CA LYS A 704 34.77 6.66 -11.03
C LYS A 704 35.02 8.04 -10.43
N ILE A 705 34.12 9.00 -10.64
CA ILE A 705 34.34 10.39 -10.17
C ILE A 705 34.56 10.48 -8.65
N THR A 706 33.97 9.59 -7.85
CA THR A 706 34.19 9.53 -6.40
C THR A 706 35.56 8.96 -6.00
N GLU A 707 36.20 8.20 -6.88
CA GLU A 707 37.58 7.73 -6.71
C GLU A 707 38.57 8.83 -7.13
N ILE A 708 38.23 9.64 -8.14
CA ILE A 708 39.00 10.83 -8.53
C ILE A 708 38.94 11.89 -7.42
N MET A 709 37.73 12.19 -6.91
CA MET A 709 37.48 13.23 -5.90
C MET A 709 36.90 12.62 -4.61
N PRO A 710 37.77 12.08 -3.73
CA PRO A 710 37.34 11.28 -2.59
C PRO A 710 36.61 12.08 -1.50
N ILE A 711 36.90 13.37 -1.34
CA ILE A 711 36.16 14.24 -0.41
C ILE A 711 34.88 14.71 -1.09
N ASN A 712 33.76 14.06 -0.77
CA ASN A 712 32.44 14.41 -1.29
C ASN A 712 31.32 14.06 -0.29
N SER A 713 30.19 14.75 -0.41
CA SER A 713 29.01 14.54 0.43
C SER A 713 27.79 15.11 -0.26
N VAL A 714 26.59 14.76 0.19
CA VAL A 714 25.37 15.42 -0.32
C VAL A 714 25.40 16.92 -0.03
N GLY A 715 24.63 17.70 -0.78
CA GLY A 715 24.38 19.12 -0.46
C GLY A 715 23.77 19.31 0.93
N ILE A 716 23.66 20.57 1.36
CA ILE A 716 23.02 20.94 2.62
C ILE A 716 21.56 20.47 2.57
N VAL A 717 21.12 19.77 3.62
CA VAL A 717 19.72 19.38 3.79
C VAL A 717 19.12 20.28 4.86
N THR A 718 18.17 21.13 4.47
CA THR A 718 17.56 22.07 5.41
C THR A 718 16.40 21.44 6.20
N ALA A 719 15.62 20.58 5.54
CA ALA A 719 14.25 20.17 5.91
C ALA A 719 13.23 21.31 6.08
N ARG A 720 13.65 22.58 6.04
CA ARG A 720 12.88 23.81 6.33
C ARG A 720 13.40 24.98 5.48
N ASP A 721 13.33 24.86 4.15
CA ASP A 721 13.85 25.87 3.21
C ASP A 721 13.30 27.28 3.49
N SER A 722 12.00 27.39 3.75
CA SER A 722 11.33 28.68 3.99
C SER A 722 11.84 29.44 5.21
N LEU A 723 12.49 28.75 6.16
CA LEU A 723 13.16 29.37 7.30
C LEU A 723 14.63 29.66 6.97
N THR A 724 15.31 28.67 6.39
CA THR A 724 16.78 28.62 6.33
C THR A 724 17.40 29.24 5.08
N ILE A 725 16.61 29.46 4.02
CA ILE A 725 17.07 29.99 2.73
C ILE A 725 16.18 31.15 2.30
N GLN A 726 16.77 32.33 2.07
CA GLN A 726 16.05 33.56 1.70
C GLN A 726 16.66 34.24 0.46
N TRP A 727 15.92 35.20 -0.11
CA TRP A 727 16.32 35.85 -1.38
C TRP A 727 17.52 36.77 -1.23
N ASN A 728 17.65 37.43 -0.08
CA ASN A 728 18.74 38.35 0.19
C ASN A 728 19.26 38.21 1.63
N LYS A 729 20.46 38.75 1.86
CA LYS A 729 21.14 38.72 3.17
C LYS A 729 20.32 39.37 4.29
N LYS A 730 19.55 40.42 3.98
CA LYS A 730 18.76 41.15 4.97
C LYS A 730 17.60 40.28 5.48
N GLU A 731 16.86 39.65 4.59
CA GLU A 731 15.74 38.76 4.94
C GLU A 731 16.16 37.64 5.88
N ILE A 732 17.22 36.89 5.54
CA ILE A 732 17.69 35.79 6.41
C ILE A 732 18.21 36.35 7.75
N TRP A 733 18.85 37.52 7.75
CA TRP A 733 19.33 38.15 8.98
C TRP A 733 18.19 38.59 9.90
N ASP A 734 17.14 39.18 9.35
CA ASP A 734 15.94 39.58 10.08
C ASP A 734 15.25 38.34 10.68
N ILE A 735 15.15 37.26 9.90
CA ILE A 735 14.64 35.96 10.38
C ILE A 735 15.52 35.41 11.51
N ILE A 736 16.85 35.44 11.39
CA ILE A 736 17.75 34.92 12.42
C ILE A 736 17.56 35.67 13.74
N ASN A 737 17.52 37.00 13.71
CA ASN A 737 17.35 37.81 14.91
C ASN A 737 15.98 37.62 15.56
N ASP A 738 14.93 37.45 14.76
CA ASP A 738 13.60 37.18 15.27
C ASP A 738 13.47 35.75 15.81
N PHE A 739 13.91 34.76 15.04
CA PHE A 739 13.80 33.33 15.33
C PHE A 739 14.45 32.93 16.65
N VAL A 740 15.62 33.48 17.00
CA VAL A 740 16.29 33.15 18.26
C VAL A 740 15.61 33.73 19.51
N ASN A 741 14.77 34.75 19.34
CA ASN A 741 14.11 35.46 20.43
C ASN A 741 12.68 34.95 20.70
N LEU A 742 12.10 34.16 19.79
CA LEU A 742 10.80 33.53 19.98
C LEU A 742 10.90 32.26 20.84
N SER A 743 9.82 31.93 21.55
CA SER A 743 9.66 30.59 22.08
C SER A 743 9.47 29.56 20.94
N PRO A 744 9.72 28.26 21.18
CA PRO A 744 9.62 27.24 20.13
C PRO A 744 8.24 27.18 19.47
N GLU A 745 7.16 27.35 20.24
CA GLU A 745 5.79 27.31 19.71
C GLU A 745 5.42 28.58 18.95
N GLU A 746 5.86 29.76 19.39
CA GLU A 746 5.69 30.99 18.62
C GLU A 746 6.44 30.93 17.29
N ALA A 747 7.68 30.43 17.30
CA ALA A 747 8.46 30.20 16.09
C ALA A 747 7.78 29.18 15.16
N ARG A 748 7.21 28.11 15.72
CA ARG A 748 6.48 27.07 14.98
C ARG A 748 5.30 27.66 14.21
N ILE A 749 4.52 28.52 14.87
CA ILE A 749 3.35 29.18 14.27
C ILE A 749 3.80 30.21 13.25
N LYS A 750 4.68 31.14 13.63
CA LYS A 750 5.09 32.28 12.78
C LYS A 750 5.74 31.82 11.47
N TYR A 751 6.60 30.81 11.52
CA TYR A 751 7.34 30.30 10.36
C TYR A 751 6.73 29.03 9.74
N ASN A 752 5.56 28.60 10.21
CA ASN A 752 4.84 27.42 9.73
C ASN A 752 5.72 26.15 9.67
N LEU A 753 6.40 25.82 10.78
CA LEU A 753 7.47 24.81 10.81
C LEU A 753 6.99 23.36 10.97
N GLY A 754 5.68 23.13 11.08
CA GLY A 754 5.07 21.81 11.27
C GLY A 754 5.52 21.13 12.57
N LYS A 755 5.44 19.80 12.67
CA LYS A 755 5.98 19.03 13.80
C LYS A 755 7.49 18.83 13.67
N ASP A 756 8.16 18.69 14.81
CA ASP A 756 9.58 18.31 14.86
C ASP A 756 9.80 16.94 14.23
N SER A 757 11.03 16.72 13.74
CA SER A 757 11.46 15.44 13.17
C SER A 757 12.60 14.86 14.01
N GLN A 758 12.96 13.60 13.75
CA GLN A 758 14.08 12.95 14.45
C GLN A 758 15.40 13.75 14.29
N ASP A 759 15.64 14.28 13.08
CA ASP A 759 16.90 14.92 12.69
C ASP A 759 16.84 16.47 12.71
N TRP A 760 15.72 17.08 13.10
CA TRP A 760 15.57 18.54 13.19
C TRP A 760 14.51 18.94 14.20
N LYS A 761 14.89 19.81 15.16
CA LYS A 761 14.05 20.32 16.25
C LYS A 761 14.25 21.81 16.42
N ILE A 762 13.17 22.55 16.70
CA ILE A 762 13.22 24.03 16.81
C ILE A 762 14.21 24.47 17.90
N ASP A 763 14.16 23.84 19.08
CA ASP A 763 15.04 24.16 20.20
C ASP A 763 16.53 24.02 19.84
N LEU A 764 16.87 22.95 19.11
CA LEU A 764 18.25 22.69 18.68
C LEU A 764 18.70 23.71 17.63
N ALA A 765 17.81 24.05 16.69
CA ALA A 765 18.07 25.07 15.69
C ALA A 765 18.32 26.45 16.32
N GLN A 766 17.48 26.88 17.26
CA GLN A 766 17.66 28.15 17.98
C GLN A 766 18.96 28.15 18.79
N LYS A 767 19.27 27.03 19.46
CA LYS A 767 20.50 26.88 20.26
C LYS A 767 21.74 26.99 19.38
N ASP A 768 21.77 26.32 18.23
CA ASP A 768 22.87 26.36 17.28
C ASP A 768 23.15 27.80 16.80
N VAL A 769 22.09 28.51 16.39
CA VAL A 769 22.21 29.91 15.98
C VAL A 769 22.75 30.79 17.11
N LYS A 770 22.26 30.63 18.36
CA LYS A 770 22.77 31.37 19.52
C LYS A 770 24.25 31.07 19.80
N GLN A 771 24.66 29.81 19.72
CA GLN A 771 26.04 29.38 19.97
C GLN A 771 27.02 29.87 18.91
N SER A 772 26.55 30.21 17.72
CA SER A 772 27.36 30.84 16.67
C SER A 772 27.69 32.33 16.93
N ASN A 773 27.33 32.86 18.12
CA ASN A 773 27.47 34.26 18.52
C ASN A 773 26.79 35.26 17.57
N LEU A 774 25.81 34.81 16.79
CA LEU A 774 25.13 35.63 15.78
C LEU A 774 26.14 36.35 14.86
N SER A 775 27.21 35.66 14.42
CA SER A 775 28.16 36.28 13.50
C SER A 775 27.56 36.45 12.10
N LYS A 776 27.66 37.67 11.56
CA LYS A 776 27.29 37.96 10.16
C LYS A 776 28.19 37.24 9.14
N ASP A 777 29.34 36.71 9.55
CA ASP A 777 30.23 35.91 8.68
C ASP A 777 29.59 34.58 8.27
N ASN A 778 28.55 34.14 8.98
CA ASN A 778 27.76 32.96 8.63
C ASN A 778 26.71 33.24 7.55
N LEU A 779 26.50 34.50 7.15
CA LEU A 779 25.60 34.88 6.06
C LEU A 779 26.25 34.63 4.70
N LEU A 780 26.03 33.44 4.16
CA LEU A 780 26.70 32.95 2.97
C LEU A 780 25.72 32.73 1.82
N PRO A 781 26.17 32.94 0.57
CA PRO A 781 25.35 32.63 -0.57
C PRO A 781 25.29 31.11 -0.78
N ILE A 782 24.16 30.64 -1.29
CA ILE A 782 23.88 29.22 -1.54
C ILE A 782 23.28 29.06 -2.93
N SER A 783 23.82 28.11 -3.69
CA SER A 783 23.27 27.62 -4.94
C SER A 783 22.02 26.79 -4.62
N TYR A 784 20.85 27.40 -4.78
CA TYR A 784 19.58 26.78 -4.41
C TYR A 784 19.02 25.95 -5.55
N ARG A 785 18.88 26.50 -6.75
CA ARG A 785 18.46 25.80 -7.99
C ARG A 785 19.34 26.28 -9.15
N PRO A 786 19.34 25.65 -10.33
CA PRO A 786 20.23 26.05 -11.42
C PRO A 786 20.02 27.55 -11.74
N PHE A 787 21.10 28.33 -11.66
CA PHE A 787 21.10 29.79 -11.84
C PHE A 787 20.19 30.57 -10.86
N ASP A 788 19.80 29.98 -9.73
CA ASP A 788 19.06 30.63 -8.65
C ASP A 788 19.93 30.66 -7.38
N GLN A 789 20.64 31.76 -7.18
CA GLN A 789 21.44 32.01 -5.99
C GLN A 789 20.56 32.64 -4.90
N ARG A 790 20.70 32.14 -3.68
CA ARG A 790 20.02 32.63 -2.47
C ARG A 790 21.00 32.81 -1.32
N TYR A 791 20.50 33.11 -0.13
CA TYR A 791 21.32 33.28 1.07
C TYR A 791 20.84 32.39 2.21
N THR A 792 21.78 31.92 3.02
CA THR A 792 21.52 31.12 4.22
C THR A 792 22.41 31.57 5.38
N TYR A 793 22.09 31.13 6.60
CA TYR A 793 22.91 31.34 7.78
C TYR A 793 23.60 30.02 8.17
N TYR A 794 24.85 29.84 7.76
CA TYR A 794 25.55 28.56 7.81
C TYR A 794 26.50 28.44 9.01
N THR A 795 26.07 27.72 10.04
CA THR A 795 26.87 27.42 11.24
C THR A 795 27.83 26.25 11.06
N GLY A 796 27.54 25.34 10.11
CA GLY A 796 28.27 24.09 9.92
C GLY A 796 27.78 22.92 10.78
N ASN A 797 26.89 23.16 11.74
CA ASN A 797 26.40 22.11 12.64
C ASN A 797 25.19 21.38 12.06
N SER A 798 25.22 20.04 12.09
CA SER A 798 24.05 19.22 11.72
C SER A 798 23.15 18.99 12.93
N GLY A 799 21.83 18.84 12.69
CA GLY A 799 20.83 18.81 13.77
C GLY A 799 20.60 20.17 14.44
N GLY A 800 21.13 21.25 13.84
CA GLY A 800 21.01 22.64 14.28
C GLY A 800 20.10 23.44 13.34
N PHE A 801 20.54 24.65 12.93
CA PHE A 801 19.76 25.49 12.02
C PHE A 801 19.46 24.76 10.71
N HIS A 802 20.45 24.02 10.19
CA HIS A 802 20.28 23.05 9.11
C HIS A 802 20.15 21.64 9.67
N CYS A 803 19.23 20.85 9.11
CA CYS A 803 19.09 19.43 9.45
C CYS A 803 20.40 18.67 9.20
N ARG A 804 21.05 18.87 8.04
CA ARG A 804 22.39 18.35 7.74
C ARG A 804 23.23 19.40 7.04
N ALA A 805 24.18 19.98 7.76
CA ALA A 805 25.03 21.06 7.28
C ALA A 805 26.25 20.59 6.46
N ARG A 806 26.66 19.32 6.58
CA ARG A 806 27.70 18.70 5.73
C ARG A 806 29.05 19.43 5.75
N ILE A 807 29.50 19.79 6.95
CA ILE A 807 30.71 20.58 7.20
C ILE A 807 31.96 20.03 6.49
N ASP A 808 32.12 18.71 6.42
CA ASP A 808 33.27 18.03 5.79
C ASP A 808 33.50 18.42 4.32
N THR A 809 32.47 18.92 3.64
CA THR A 809 32.57 19.38 2.24
C THR A 809 32.26 20.87 2.10
N MET A 810 31.17 21.32 2.71
CA MET A 810 30.66 22.69 2.56
C MET A 810 31.63 23.74 3.10
N ARG A 811 32.44 23.41 4.12
CA ARG A 811 33.48 24.32 4.63
C ARG A 811 34.46 24.76 3.54
N HIS A 812 34.76 23.88 2.59
CA HIS A 812 35.70 24.16 1.51
C HIS A 812 35.12 25.10 0.45
N LEU A 813 33.79 25.25 0.40
CA LEU A 813 33.07 26.17 -0.48
C LEU A 813 32.67 27.47 0.23
N LYS A 814 33.08 27.66 1.49
CA LYS A 814 33.08 28.98 2.14
C LYS A 814 34.19 29.87 1.58
N GLU A 815 35.28 29.25 1.14
CA GLU A 815 36.45 29.88 0.55
C GLU A 815 36.34 29.93 -0.99
N ASN A 816 37.27 30.63 -1.67
CA ASN A 816 37.28 30.70 -3.14
C ASN A 816 37.65 29.35 -3.78
N ASN A 817 36.64 28.58 -4.17
CA ASN A 817 36.79 27.21 -4.64
C ASN A 817 35.82 26.91 -5.78
N LEU A 818 36.06 25.79 -6.47
CA LEU A 818 35.14 25.21 -7.45
C LEU A 818 34.62 23.88 -6.90
N GLY A 819 33.45 23.44 -7.32
CA GLY A 819 32.98 22.10 -6.99
C GLY A 819 31.96 21.58 -7.98
N PHE A 820 32.00 20.27 -8.23
CA PHE A 820 30.90 19.62 -8.93
C PHE A 820 29.75 19.40 -7.96
N HIS A 821 28.54 19.54 -8.47
CA HIS A 821 27.33 19.05 -7.82
C HIS A 821 26.67 18.01 -8.72
N ILE A 822 26.61 16.77 -8.25
CA ILE A 822 26.31 15.60 -9.09
C ILE A 822 25.39 14.58 -8.41
N CYS A 823 24.39 14.07 -9.12
CA CYS A 823 23.55 12.98 -8.59
C CYS A 823 24.20 11.61 -8.82
N ARG A 824 24.17 10.76 -7.79
CA ARG A 824 24.59 9.36 -7.89
C ARG A 824 23.65 8.52 -8.76
N GLN A 825 22.36 8.77 -8.67
CA GLN A 825 21.32 8.00 -9.35
C GLN A 825 20.31 8.95 -9.96
N ILE A 826 19.66 8.51 -11.03
CA ILE A 826 18.61 9.28 -11.69
C ILE A 826 17.32 8.47 -11.82
N VAL A 827 16.20 9.18 -11.75
CA VAL A 827 14.85 8.70 -12.08
C VAL A 827 14.49 9.13 -13.50
N SER A 828 15.08 10.23 -13.96
CA SER A 828 14.94 10.74 -15.33
C SER A 828 15.51 9.75 -16.36
N GLU A 829 14.98 9.78 -17.58
CA GLU A 829 15.41 8.87 -18.66
C GLU A 829 16.85 9.14 -19.10
N THR A 830 17.26 10.42 -19.10
CA THR A 830 18.56 10.90 -19.55
C THR A 830 19.37 11.48 -18.39
N TRP A 831 20.68 11.19 -18.40
CA TRP A 831 21.59 11.74 -17.41
C TRP A 831 22.11 13.12 -17.83
N GLN A 832 21.79 14.12 -17.02
CA GLN A 832 22.21 15.52 -17.15
C GLN A 832 22.40 16.17 -15.78
N HIS A 833 22.69 15.35 -14.76
CA HIS A 833 22.63 15.71 -13.34
C HIS A 833 24.00 16.14 -12.82
N ILE A 834 24.63 17.07 -13.52
CA ILE A 834 25.88 17.68 -13.10
C ILE A 834 25.82 19.20 -13.33
N LEU A 835 26.19 19.97 -12.32
CA LEU A 835 26.34 21.42 -12.42
C LEU A 835 27.53 21.89 -11.57
N ILE A 836 28.18 22.96 -12.02
CA ILE A 836 29.27 23.62 -11.29
C ILE A 836 28.70 24.50 -10.17
N THR A 837 29.46 24.63 -9.09
CA THR A 837 29.26 25.63 -8.04
C THR A 837 30.59 26.24 -7.62
N ASN A 838 30.56 27.48 -7.12
CA ASN A 838 31.65 28.12 -6.39
C ASN A 838 31.21 28.57 -4.98
N GLN A 839 30.10 28.00 -4.48
CA GLN A 839 29.42 28.41 -3.25
C GLN A 839 28.83 27.17 -2.56
N LEU A 840 28.22 27.38 -1.39
CA LEU A 840 27.41 26.35 -0.73
C LEU A 840 26.31 25.85 -1.67
N THR A 841 25.89 24.60 -1.50
CA THR A 841 24.84 24.00 -2.36
C THR A 841 23.76 23.35 -1.50
N ASP A 842 22.51 23.56 -1.87
CA ASP A 842 21.40 22.75 -1.40
C ASP A 842 21.48 21.32 -1.99
N ASP A 843 20.99 20.31 -1.27
CA ASP A 843 21.00 18.92 -1.75
C ASP A 843 20.14 18.70 -3.00
N SER A 844 19.19 19.61 -3.25
CA SER A 844 18.28 19.58 -4.40
C SER A 844 18.67 20.60 -5.49
N TYR A 845 19.93 21.06 -5.50
CA TYR A 845 20.43 22.08 -6.46
C TYR A 845 20.19 21.70 -7.93
N VAL A 846 20.38 20.42 -8.30
CA VAL A 846 20.11 19.97 -9.68
C VAL A 846 18.83 19.12 -9.82
N SER A 847 18.27 18.59 -8.74
CA SER A 847 16.97 17.90 -8.77
C SER A 847 16.34 17.81 -7.39
N ASN A 848 15.01 17.88 -7.30
CA ASN A 848 14.25 17.65 -6.07
C ASN A 848 13.63 16.24 -5.97
N LYS A 849 13.88 15.36 -6.95
CA LYS A 849 13.36 13.99 -6.89
C LYS A 849 14.11 13.22 -5.79
N SER A 850 13.39 12.46 -4.98
CA SER A 850 13.96 11.84 -3.76
C SER A 850 15.20 10.94 -3.98
N ARG A 851 15.34 10.34 -5.18
CA ARG A 851 16.50 9.49 -5.55
C ARG A 851 17.61 10.27 -6.26
N GLU A 852 17.37 11.52 -6.65
CA GLU A 852 18.28 12.39 -7.40
C GLU A 852 18.95 13.41 -6.47
N ARG A 853 19.36 12.99 -5.26
CA ARG A 853 20.07 13.86 -4.31
C ARG A 853 21.46 14.17 -4.83
N GLY A 854 21.82 15.45 -4.87
CA GLY A 854 23.09 15.87 -5.42
C GLY A 854 24.22 15.88 -4.38
N TYR A 855 25.40 15.47 -4.84
CA TYR A 855 26.64 15.36 -4.11
C TYR A 855 27.60 16.44 -4.54
N THR A 856 28.13 17.15 -3.57
CA THR A 856 29.08 18.24 -3.77
C THR A 856 30.50 17.74 -3.57
N MET A 857 31.35 18.02 -4.56
CA MET A 857 32.74 17.59 -4.66
C MET A 857 33.63 18.82 -4.85
N PRO A 858 34.16 19.43 -3.76
CA PRO A 858 35.04 20.59 -3.88
C PRO A 858 36.36 20.21 -4.57
N LEU A 859 36.88 21.07 -5.45
CA LEU A 859 38.14 20.88 -6.15
C LEU A 859 39.33 20.98 -5.21
N TYR A 860 39.27 21.91 -4.26
CA TYR A 860 40.31 22.09 -3.24
C TYR A 860 39.82 21.75 -1.84
N CYS A 861 40.70 21.16 -1.03
CA CYS A 861 40.56 21.05 0.41
C CYS A 861 41.39 22.13 1.09
N TYR A 862 40.75 22.87 2.00
CA TYR A 862 41.38 23.90 2.82
C TYR A 862 41.82 23.33 4.18
N PRO A 863 42.91 23.87 4.76
CA PRO A 863 43.35 23.53 6.11
C PRO A 863 42.25 23.73 7.15
N GLU A 864 42.14 22.79 8.08
CA GLU A 864 41.07 22.73 9.09
C GLU A 864 41.48 23.39 10.39
N THR A 865 42.70 23.14 10.84
CA THR A 865 43.18 23.58 12.15
C THR A 865 43.98 24.86 12.05
N GLN A 866 43.97 25.65 13.13
CA GLN A 866 44.82 26.83 13.24
C GLN A 866 46.30 26.43 13.15
N ALA A 867 46.68 25.26 13.68
CA ALA A 867 48.03 24.72 13.57
C ALA A 867 48.46 24.48 12.12
N GLU A 868 47.61 23.91 11.25
CA GLU A 868 47.94 23.76 9.83
C GLU A 868 48.12 25.11 9.13
N LYS A 869 47.28 26.10 9.47
CA LYS A 869 47.40 27.46 8.95
C LYS A 869 48.68 28.15 9.43
N ASP A 870 49.03 27.98 10.70
CA ASP A 870 50.24 28.53 11.32
C ASP A 870 51.51 27.87 10.77
N MET A 871 51.43 26.61 10.31
CA MET A 871 52.48 25.91 9.56
C MET A 871 52.59 26.36 8.10
N GLY A 872 51.79 27.35 7.66
CA GLY A 872 51.80 27.88 6.30
C GLY A 872 51.21 26.94 5.26
N MET A 873 50.42 25.93 5.64
CA MET A 873 49.77 25.04 4.70
C MET A 873 48.73 25.80 3.86
N SER A 874 48.80 25.66 2.54
CA SER A 874 47.83 26.22 1.60
C SER A 874 46.74 25.19 1.23
N ARG A 875 45.79 25.60 0.38
CA ARG A 875 44.79 24.67 -0.18
C ARG A 875 45.49 23.56 -0.98
N ARG A 876 44.95 22.34 -0.91
CA ARG A 876 45.43 21.17 -1.69
C ARG A 876 44.34 20.64 -2.62
N PRO A 877 44.66 20.02 -3.75
CA PRO A 877 43.65 19.44 -4.63
C PRO A 877 42.98 18.23 -3.97
N ASN A 878 41.66 18.11 -4.15
CA ASN A 878 40.87 16.93 -3.83
C ASN A 878 40.89 15.95 -5.01
N LEU A 879 42.09 15.49 -5.35
CA LEU A 879 42.34 14.59 -6.47
C LEU A 879 43.17 13.40 -5.99
N ALA A 880 42.78 12.18 -6.36
CA ALA A 880 43.50 10.98 -5.98
C ALA A 880 44.91 10.95 -6.60
N PRO A 881 45.97 10.64 -5.83
CA PRO A 881 47.33 10.59 -6.34
C PRO A 881 47.52 9.60 -7.51
N GLU A 882 46.89 8.42 -7.45
CA GLU A 882 46.99 7.42 -8.51
C GLU A 882 46.33 7.87 -9.81
N PHE A 883 45.21 8.59 -9.73
CA PHE A 883 44.58 9.21 -10.88
C PHE A 883 45.50 10.24 -11.53
N ILE A 884 46.12 11.13 -10.72
CA ILE A 884 47.06 12.14 -11.19
C ILE A 884 48.24 11.47 -11.90
N LYS A 885 48.79 10.41 -11.30
CA LYS A 885 49.92 9.66 -11.84
C LYS A 885 49.58 9.02 -13.19
N GLU A 886 48.42 8.38 -13.31
CA GLU A 886 47.98 7.79 -14.57
C GLU A 886 47.76 8.84 -15.66
N LEU A 887 47.08 9.95 -15.33
CA LEU A 887 46.83 11.02 -16.29
C LEU A 887 48.12 11.71 -16.73
N SER A 888 49.05 11.94 -15.79
CA SER A 888 50.38 12.50 -16.08
C SER A 888 51.18 11.59 -17.01
N ALA A 889 51.11 10.27 -16.81
CA ALA A 889 51.76 9.30 -17.67
C ALA A 889 51.13 9.23 -19.07
N LYS A 890 49.79 9.20 -19.16
CA LYS A 890 49.06 9.20 -20.44
C LYS A 890 49.31 10.47 -21.27
N LEU A 891 49.36 11.62 -20.60
CA LEU A 891 49.56 12.91 -21.25
C LEU A 891 51.02 13.32 -21.36
N GLU A 892 51.97 12.62 -20.74
CA GLU A 892 53.38 13.04 -20.66
C GLU A 892 53.55 14.51 -20.22
N LEU A 893 52.78 14.92 -19.21
CA LEU A 893 52.84 16.27 -18.63
C LEU A 893 53.03 16.17 -17.11
N GLU A 894 53.65 17.19 -16.53
CA GLU A 894 53.86 17.28 -15.09
C GLU A 894 52.66 17.94 -14.40
N PHE A 895 52.20 17.36 -13.28
CA PHE A 895 51.11 17.93 -12.51
C PHE A 895 51.59 19.02 -11.54
N ILE A 896 50.92 20.17 -11.54
CA ILE A 896 51.07 21.19 -10.50
C ILE A 896 49.93 21.10 -9.49
N ASN A 897 50.18 21.47 -8.23
CA ASN A 897 49.22 21.28 -7.13
C ASN A 897 48.15 22.38 -7.03
N ASP A 898 48.23 23.46 -7.81
CA ASP A 898 47.28 24.58 -7.73
C ASP A 898 47.08 25.27 -9.08
N GLY A 899 45.85 25.67 -9.38
CA GLY A 899 45.48 26.45 -10.56
C GLY A 899 45.50 25.69 -11.89
N LYS A 900 45.89 26.39 -12.96
CA LYS A 900 46.02 25.89 -14.34
C LYS A 900 47.50 25.75 -14.72
N GLY A 901 47.84 24.73 -15.49
CA GLY A 901 49.18 24.52 -16.02
C GLY A 901 49.52 25.43 -17.21
N ASP A 902 50.76 25.32 -17.69
CA ASP A 902 51.29 26.13 -18.80
C ASP A 902 50.95 25.58 -20.20
N LYS A 903 50.25 24.44 -20.26
CA LYS A 903 49.83 23.70 -21.46
C LYS A 903 50.95 23.08 -22.30
N LYS A 904 52.21 23.30 -21.94
CA LYS A 904 53.38 22.81 -22.66
C LYS A 904 54.08 21.69 -21.90
N LYS A 905 54.31 21.93 -20.61
CA LYS A 905 54.98 21.02 -19.69
C LYS A 905 54.06 20.60 -18.56
N THR A 906 53.12 21.46 -18.17
CA THR A 906 52.31 21.23 -16.98
C THR A 906 50.81 21.32 -17.21
N PHE A 907 50.06 20.63 -16.36
CA PHE A 907 48.62 20.73 -16.18
C PHE A 907 48.28 20.80 -14.68
N GLY A 908 47.18 21.47 -14.32
CA GLY A 908 46.77 21.67 -12.93
C GLY A 908 45.38 21.16 -12.60
N PRO A 909 44.93 21.31 -11.34
CA PRO A 909 43.62 20.82 -10.88
C PRO A 909 42.45 21.45 -11.66
N GLU A 910 42.54 22.72 -12.04
CA GLU A 910 41.49 23.38 -12.82
C GLU A 910 41.39 22.86 -14.26
N ASP A 911 42.51 22.42 -14.85
CA ASP A 911 42.49 21.80 -16.19
C ASP A 911 41.78 20.44 -16.13
N ILE A 912 42.11 19.62 -15.13
CA ILE A 912 41.43 18.33 -14.87
C ILE A 912 39.93 18.56 -14.66
N PHE A 913 39.58 19.55 -13.84
CA PHE A 913 38.19 19.91 -13.56
C PHE A 913 37.43 20.27 -14.84
N ASN A 914 38.02 21.12 -15.67
CA ASN A 914 37.43 21.54 -16.95
C ASN A 914 37.32 20.37 -17.94
N TYR A 915 38.34 19.51 -18.03
CA TYR A 915 38.30 18.30 -18.86
C TYR A 915 37.13 17.39 -18.47
N ILE A 916 37.00 17.06 -17.17
CA ILE A 916 35.90 16.25 -16.65
C ILE A 916 34.54 16.88 -16.98
N TYR A 917 34.44 18.20 -16.80
CA TYR A 917 33.20 18.92 -17.07
C TYR A 917 32.80 18.87 -18.55
N ALA A 918 33.77 18.97 -19.47
CA ALA A 918 33.53 18.82 -20.91
C ALA A 918 33.06 17.40 -21.26
N VAL A 919 33.75 16.36 -20.76
CA VAL A 919 33.38 14.96 -21.02
C VAL A 919 31.96 14.66 -20.54
N PHE A 920 31.61 15.08 -19.32
CA PHE A 920 30.26 14.89 -18.80
C PHE A 920 29.20 15.78 -19.47
N HIS A 921 29.59 16.73 -20.31
CA HIS A 921 28.69 17.52 -21.15
C HIS A 921 28.58 17.02 -22.59
N SER A 922 29.30 15.96 -22.98
CA SER A 922 29.14 15.28 -24.28
C SER A 922 27.78 14.56 -24.36
N PRO A 923 26.88 14.93 -25.30
CA PRO A 923 25.67 14.16 -25.59
C PRO A 923 25.95 12.70 -25.93
N GLN A 924 26.99 12.43 -26.74
CA GLN A 924 27.39 11.06 -27.09
C GLN A 924 27.79 10.22 -25.87
N TYR A 925 28.57 10.78 -24.93
CA TYR A 925 28.90 10.09 -23.67
C TYR A 925 27.63 9.74 -22.89
N ARG A 926 26.73 10.72 -22.71
CA ARG A 926 25.48 10.56 -21.95
C ARG A 926 24.57 9.49 -22.55
N GLN A 927 24.47 9.45 -23.88
CA GLN A 927 23.65 8.47 -24.60
C GLN A 927 24.28 7.08 -24.57
N ARG A 928 25.59 6.98 -24.84
CA ARG A 928 26.31 5.71 -24.93
C ARG A 928 26.29 4.94 -23.61
N TYR A 929 26.47 5.63 -22.48
CA TYR A 929 26.55 5.01 -21.15
C TYR A 929 25.29 5.21 -20.31
N ALA A 930 24.15 5.52 -20.93
CA ALA A 930 22.91 5.87 -20.24
C ALA A 930 22.49 4.82 -19.19
N GLU A 931 22.63 3.53 -19.49
CA GLU A 931 22.27 2.43 -18.59
C GLU A 931 23.09 2.43 -17.28
N PHE A 932 24.36 2.80 -17.35
CA PHE A 932 25.25 2.83 -16.18
C PHE A 932 25.10 4.15 -15.40
N LEU A 933 24.92 5.26 -16.12
CA LEU A 933 24.68 6.59 -15.54
C LEU A 933 23.36 6.69 -14.77
N LYS A 934 22.40 5.80 -15.05
CA LYS A 934 21.13 5.70 -14.31
C LYS A 934 21.30 5.26 -12.86
N ILE A 935 22.26 4.37 -12.59
CA ILE A 935 22.31 3.57 -11.36
C ILE A 935 23.46 3.91 -10.41
N ASP A 936 24.51 4.58 -10.88
CA ASP A 936 25.65 4.98 -10.06
C ASP A 936 26.39 6.21 -10.61
N PHE A 937 27.36 6.73 -9.85
CA PHE A 937 28.17 7.88 -10.27
C PHE A 937 28.88 7.65 -11.62
N PRO A 938 29.06 8.71 -12.44
CA PRO A 938 29.71 8.60 -13.73
C PRO A 938 31.19 8.27 -13.60
N ARG A 939 31.76 7.69 -14.65
CA ARG A 939 33.18 7.39 -14.77
C ARG A 939 33.84 8.21 -15.88
N VAL A 940 35.04 8.72 -15.64
CA VAL A 940 35.78 9.60 -16.55
C VAL A 940 36.73 8.77 -17.42
N PRO A 941 36.53 8.71 -18.74
CA PRO A 941 37.53 8.17 -19.66
C PRO A 941 38.76 9.09 -19.76
N LEU A 942 39.96 8.51 -19.86
CA LEU A 942 41.22 9.24 -20.01
C LEU A 942 41.79 9.09 -21.42
N THR A 943 42.06 10.23 -22.06
CA THR A 943 42.74 10.26 -23.36
C THR A 943 44.27 10.24 -23.19
N SER A 944 44.95 9.58 -24.14
CA SER A 944 46.41 9.68 -24.32
C SER A 944 46.80 10.85 -25.25
N ASN A 945 45.83 11.47 -25.93
CA ASN A 945 46.06 12.51 -26.92
C ASN A 945 46.04 13.91 -26.25
N LYS A 946 47.20 14.58 -26.23
CA LYS A 946 47.39 15.91 -25.62
C LYS A 946 46.50 16.97 -26.27
N GLU A 947 46.35 16.94 -27.60
CA GLU A 947 45.54 17.91 -28.33
C GLU A 947 44.06 17.79 -27.98
N LEU A 948 43.52 16.56 -27.96
CA LEU A 948 42.16 16.28 -27.53
C LEU A 948 41.93 16.75 -26.10
N PHE A 949 42.84 16.43 -25.17
CA PHE A 949 42.77 16.89 -23.78
C PHE A 949 42.61 18.41 -23.72
N TRP A 950 43.49 19.17 -24.37
CA TRP A 950 43.45 20.63 -24.32
C TRP A 950 42.25 21.26 -25.05
N GLU A 951 41.78 20.67 -26.15
CA GLU A 951 40.54 21.11 -26.81
C GLU A 951 39.32 20.92 -25.90
N LEU A 952 39.26 19.80 -25.17
CA LEU A 952 38.20 19.53 -24.18
C LEU A 952 38.32 20.45 -22.96
N VAL A 953 39.52 20.67 -22.42
CA VAL A 953 39.76 21.65 -21.33
C VAL A 953 39.25 23.03 -21.72
N LYS A 954 39.52 23.48 -22.95
CA LYS A 954 39.06 24.80 -23.43
C LYS A 954 37.53 24.89 -23.46
N LYS A 955 36.84 23.85 -23.92
CA LYS A 955 35.36 23.82 -23.96
C LYS A 955 34.76 23.71 -22.55
N GLY A 956 35.37 22.89 -21.70
CA GLY A 956 35.00 22.76 -20.30
C GLY A 956 35.15 24.07 -19.52
N ASP A 957 36.27 24.78 -19.70
CA ASP A 957 36.50 26.09 -19.08
C ASP A 957 35.43 27.09 -19.50
N ARG A 958 35.07 27.12 -20.81
CA ARG A 958 33.98 27.98 -21.30
C ARG A 958 32.64 27.63 -20.65
N LEU A 959 32.30 26.34 -20.55
CA LEU A 959 31.08 25.90 -19.84
C LEU A 959 31.11 26.27 -18.36
N VAL A 960 32.26 26.14 -17.67
CA VAL A 960 32.41 26.55 -16.28
C VAL A 960 32.19 28.06 -16.11
N GLN A 961 32.76 28.90 -16.98
CA GLN A 961 32.54 30.35 -16.92
C GLN A 961 31.07 30.72 -17.18
N LEU A 962 30.41 30.07 -18.14
CA LEU A 962 28.99 30.27 -18.46
C LEU A 962 28.10 29.85 -17.29
N HIS A 963 28.30 28.65 -16.73
CA HIS A 963 27.45 28.11 -15.68
C HIS A 963 27.68 28.75 -14.30
N LEU A 964 28.83 29.40 -14.09
CA LEU A 964 29.06 30.30 -12.95
C LEU A 964 28.60 31.75 -13.21
N MET A 965 28.03 32.03 -14.39
CA MET A 965 27.63 33.37 -14.85
C MET A 965 28.76 34.41 -14.80
N LYS A 966 30.02 33.95 -14.92
CA LYS A 966 31.21 34.83 -15.07
C LYS A 966 31.39 35.29 -16.51
N ALA A 967 30.73 34.61 -17.45
CA ALA A 967 30.59 35.03 -18.82
C ALA A 967 29.14 34.79 -19.27
N THR A 968 28.71 35.55 -20.27
CA THR A 968 27.42 35.36 -20.94
C THR A 968 27.62 34.91 -22.38
N GLY A 969 26.57 34.34 -22.96
CA GLY A 969 26.48 34.06 -24.39
C GLY A 969 25.99 35.26 -25.18
N LYS A 970 25.80 35.05 -26.49
CA LYS A 970 25.18 36.07 -27.35
C LYS A 970 23.74 36.29 -26.88
N GLU A 971 23.37 37.54 -26.65
CA GLU A 971 21.99 37.90 -26.34
C GLU A 971 21.08 37.57 -27.53
N ILE A 972 20.07 36.74 -27.27
CA ILE A 972 19.11 36.27 -28.28
C ILE A 972 17.66 36.59 -27.92
N SER A 973 17.38 36.88 -26.65
CA SER A 973 16.04 37.17 -26.17
C SER A 973 15.81 38.67 -26.01
N SER A 974 14.55 39.08 -26.18
CA SER A 974 14.10 40.46 -25.93
C SER A 974 12.91 40.48 -24.99
N TYR A 975 12.71 41.59 -24.28
CA TYR A 975 11.55 41.82 -23.41
C TYR A 975 10.84 43.12 -23.82
N PRO A 976 10.00 43.09 -24.87
CA PRO A 976 9.61 44.31 -25.61
C PRO A 976 8.42 45.09 -25.02
N VAL A 977 7.63 44.48 -24.12
CA VAL A 977 6.38 45.08 -23.63
C VAL A 977 6.57 45.65 -22.22
N ALA A 978 6.31 46.95 -22.05
CA ALA A 978 6.29 47.61 -20.74
C ALA A 978 5.04 47.18 -19.94
N GLY A 979 5.16 47.08 -18.61
CA GLY A 979 4.07 46.63 -17.76
C GLY A 979 4.50 46.43 -16.30
N SER A 980 3.71 45.66 -15.54
CA SER A 980 3.87 45.48 -14.09
C SER A 980 5.10 44.68 -13.69
N ASN A 981 5.66 43.88 -14.60
CA ASN A 981 6.68 42.86 -14.35
C ASN A 981 6.28 41.82 -13.28
N LEU A 982 4.99 41.71 -12.97
CA LEU A 982 4.46 40.71 -12.06
C LEU A 982 4.39 39.35 -12.77
N VAL A 983 4.96 38.32 -12.16
CA VAL A 983 4.88 36.94 -12.67
C VAL A 983 3.58 36.30 -12.20
N GLU A 984 2.59 36.23 -13.07
CA GLU A 984 1.27 35.62 -12.80
C GLU A 984 1.18 34.19 -13.35
N GLN A 985 1.82 33.97 -14.50
CA GLN A 985 1.87 32.71 -15.21
C GLN A 985 3.25 32.47 -15.83
N VAL A 986 3.50 31.24 -16.27
CA VAL A 986 4.68 30.90 -17.07
C VAL A 986 4.19 30.01 -18.19
N LYS A 987 4.08 30.58 -19.40
CA LYS A 987 3.54 29.88 -20.56
C LYS A 987 4.47 30.08 -21.76
N TYR A 988 4.90 28.97 -22.35
CA TYR A 988 5.67 29.00 -23.59
C TYR A 988 4.76 28.79 -24.81
N ASP A 989 4.91 29.65 -25.80
CA ASP A 989 4.30 29.51 -27.13
C ASP A 989 5.42 29.16 -28.12
N GLU A 990 5.47 27.91 -28.56
CA GLU A 990 6.51 27.38 -29.44
C GLU A 990 6.49 28.04 -30.83
N ASN A 991 5.28 28.32 -31.36
CA ASN A 991 5.12 28.95 -32.67
C ASN A 991 5.64 30.39 -32.67
N LYS A 992 5.45 31.11 -31.56
CA LYS A 992 5.94 32.48 -31.40
C LYS A 992 7.34 32.56 -30.80
N GLN A 993 7.86 31.47 -30.25
CA GLN A 993 9.10 31.42 -29.47
C GLN A 993 9.09 32.45 -28.32
N GLN A 994 7.99 32.46 -27.57
CA GLN A 994 7.73 33.44 -26.51
C GLN A 994 7.42 32.77 -25.16
N ILE A 995 7.93 33.34 -24.07
CA ILE A 995 7.60 32.96 -22.69
C ILE A 995 6.83 34.10 -22.03
N SER A 996 5.53 33.93 -21.83
CA SER A 996 4.67 34.92 -21.16
C SER A 996 4.78 34.79 -19.65
N ILE A 997 4.93 35.94 -18.96
CA ILE A 997 4.92 36.01 -17.49
C ILE A 997 3.56 36.48 -16.93
N ASN A 998 2.77 37.17 -17.73
CA ASN A 998 1.39 37.61 -17.44
C ASN A 998 0.59 37.68 -18.76
N SER A 999 -0.56 38.34 -18.80
CA SER A 999 -1.37 38.47 -20.03
C SER A 999 -0.69 39.30 -21.12
N ASP A 1000 0.19 40.23 -20.74
CA ASP A 1000 0.64 41.31 -21.62
C ASP A 1000 2.14 41.19 -21.96
N GLN A 1001 2.96 40.81 -20.98
CA GLN A 1001 4.41 40.81 -21.05
C GLN A 1001 4.99 39.41 -21.26
N TYR A 1002 6.03 39.34 -22.09
CA TYR A 1002 6.69 38.11 -22.49
C TYR A 1002 8.15 38.36 -22.86
N PHE A 1003 8.97 37.33 -22.68
CA PHE A 1003 10.28 37.22 -23.33
C PHE A 1003 10.09 36.65 -24.73
N ALA A 1004 10.73 37.21 -25.75
CA ALA A 1004 10.65 36.76 -27.14
C ALA A 1004 12.02 36.28 -27.65
N GLY A 1005 12.03 35.46 -28.71
CA GLY A 1005 13.25 34.95 -29.33
C GLY A 1005 13.86 33.77 -28.57
N ILE A 1006 13.02 32.92 -27.97
CA ILE A 1006 13.48 31.72 -27.24
C ILE A 1006 13.18 30.46 -28.06
N PRO A 1007 14.19 29.86 -28.71
CA PRO A 1007 14.04 28.60 -29.43
C PRO A 1007 13.56 27.43 -28.54
N PRO A 1008 12.86 26.43 -29.11
CA PRO A 1008 12.31 25.31 -28.32
C PRO A 1008 13.38 24.52 -27.58
N GLN A 1009 14.57 24.36 -28.16
CA GLN A 1009 15.71 23.67 -27.54
C GLN A 1009 16.21 24.34 -26.25
N ILE A 1010 16.09 25.67 -26.13
CA ILE A 1010 16.48 26.41 -24.91
C ILE A 1010 15.39 26.27 -23.86
N TRP A 1011 14.12 26.43 -24.26
CA TRP A 1011 12.99 26.23 -23.37
C TRP A 1011 12.99 24.82 -22.78
N ASN A 1012 13.20 23.81 -23.61
CA ASN A 1012 13.22 22.39 -23.24
C ASN A 1012 14.58 21.93 -22.68
N PHE A 1013 15.53 22.84 -22.40
CA PHE A 1013 16.81 22.46 -21.83
C PHE A 1013 16.68 22.17 -20.33
N TYR A 1014 17.21 21.01 -19.92
CA TYR A 1014 17.19 20.57 -18.53
C TYR A 1014 18.60 20.54 -17.95
N ILE A 1015 18.70 20.94 -16.68
CA ILE A 1015 19.84 20.61 -15.83
C ILE A 1015 19.32 19.79 -14.66
N GLY A 1016 19.83 18.56 -14.56
CA GLY A 1016 19.26 17.51 -13.73
C GLY A 1016 17.77 17.30 -13.97
N GLY A 1017 16.98 17.50 -12.91
CA GLY A 1017 15.53 17.31 -12.89
C GLY A 1017 14.73 18.58 -13.21
N TYR A 1018 15.39 19.71 -13.50
CA TYR A 1018 14.72 21.00 -13.72
C TYR A 1018 14.81 21.45 -15.17
N GLN A 1019 13.66 21.80 -15.73
CA GLN A 1019 13.58 22.63 -16.93
C GLN A 1019 13.94 24.07 -16.54
N VAL A 1020 15.14 24.53 -16.89
CA VAL A 1020 15.78 25.69 -16.26
C VAL A 1020 14.95 26.97 -16.42
N CYS A 1021 14.59 27.32 -17.67
CA CYS A 1021 13.83 28.52 -17.99
C CYS A 1021 12.46 28.54 -17.29
N GLN A 1022 11.77 27.39 -17.23
CA GLN A 1022 10.48 27.27 -16.58
C GLN A 1022 10.61 27.39 -15.06
N LYS A 1023 11.56 26.65 -14.46
CA LYS A 1023 11.73 26.54 -13.01
C LYS A 1023 12.03 27.89 -12.37
N TRP A 1024 12.93 28.67 -12.97
CA TRP A 1024 13.37 29.95 -12.42
C TRP A 1024 12.21 30.97 -12.31
N LEU A 1025 11.36 31.06 -13.35
CA LEU A 1025 10.17 31.91 -13.33
C LEU A 1025 9.07 31.36 -12.42
N LYS A 1026 8.86 30.03 -12.43
CA LYS A 1026 7.84 29.38 -11.60
C LYS A 1026 8.04 29.67 -10.11
N ASP A 1027 9.28 29.67 -9.64
CA ASP A 1027 9.63 29.96 -8.25
C ASP A 1027 9.46 31.44 -7.88
N ARG A 1028 9.27 32.32 -8.87
CA ARG A 1028 9.01 33.76 -8.71
C ARG A 1028 7.55 34.14 -8.95
N LYS A 1029 6.63 33.16 -9.09
CA LYS A 1029 5.20 33.43 -9.24
C LYS A 1029 4.68 34.28 -8.06
N GLY A 1030 3.98 35.37 -8.37
CA GLY A 1030 3.49 36.36 -7.42
C GLY A 1030 4.50 37.45 -7.04
N ARG A 1031 5.69 37.48 -7.66
CA ARG A 1031 6.73 38.51 -7.43
C ARG A 1031 6.85 39.43 -8.64
N HIS A 1032 7.24 40.68 -8.37
CA HIS A 1032 7.68 41.61 -9.39
C HIS A 1032 9.15 41.34 -9.74
N LEU A 1033 9.46 41.25 -11.03
CA LEU A 1033 10.83 41.16 -11.50
C LEU A 1033 11.45 42.56 -11.52
N SER A 1034 12.58 42.71 -10.83
CA SER A 1034 13.43 43.89 -10.91
C SER A 1034 14.16 43.96 -12.27
N TYR A 1035 14.83 45.07 -12.56
CA TYR A 1035 15.71 45.17 -13.72
C TYR A 1035 16.77 44.05 -13.69
N ASP A 1036 17.43 43.85 -12.54
CA ASP A 1036 18.45 42.81 -12.38
C ASP A 1036 17.88 41.40 -12.59
N ASP A 1037 16.62 41.14 -12.16
CA ASP A 1037 15.96 39.86 -12.41
C ASP A 1037 15.70 39.61 -13.91
N LEU A 1038 15.27 40.64 -14.64
CA LEU A 1038 15.02 40.56 -16.08
C LEU A 1038 16.33 40.31 -16.85
N GLU A 1039 17.37 41.08 -16.52
CA GLU A 1039 18.70 40.92 -17.11
C GLU A 1039 19.27 39.52 -16.80
N HIS A 1040 19.18 39.08 -15.54
CA HIS A 1040 19.61 37.75 -15.11
C HIS A 1040 18.90 36.64 -15.88
N TYR A 1041 17.59 36.77 -16.11
CA TYR A 1041 16.83 35.78 -16.88
C TYR A 1041 17.23 35.74 -18.36
N GLN A 1042 17.47 36.90 -18.99
CA GLN A 1042 17.99 36.96 -20.35
C GLN A 1042 19.41 36.37 -20.47
N GLN A 1043 20.25 36.57 -19.45
CA GLN A 1043 21.56 35.93 -19.36
C GLN A 1043 21.44 34.41 -19.25
N ILE A 1044 20.52 33.87 -18.44
CA ILE A 1044 20.25 32.42 -18.38
C ILE A 1044 19.93 31.89 -19.78
N ILE A 1045 19.01 32.54 -20.51
CA ILE A 1045 18.63 32.13 -21.87
C ILE A 1045 19.86 32.10 -22.80
N SER A 1046 20.70 33.13 -22.74
CA SER A 1046 21.90 33.27 -23.57
C SER A 1046 22.97 32.21 -23.23
N ILE A 1047 23.16 31.94 -21.93
CA ILE A 1047 24.05 30.89 -21.44
C ILE A 1047 23.60 29.52 -21.94
N LEU A 1048 22.32 29.18 -21.80
CA LEU A 1048 21.79 27.90 -22.25
C LEU A 1048 21.96 27.71 -23.76
N GLY A 1049 21.72 28.77 -24.55
CA GLY A 1049 21.94 28.74 -26.00
C GLY A 1049 23.39 28.42 -26.37
N GLU A 1050 24.37 29.07 -25.73
CA GLU A 1050 25.78 28.77 -26.00
C GLU A 1050 26.23 27.41 -25.44
N SER A 1051 25.71 27.00 -24.28
CA SER A 1051 26.01 25.69 -23.70
C SER A 1051 25.61 24.56 -24.64
N ILE A 1052 24.43 24.63 -25.27
CA ILE A 1052 23.97 23.65 -26.27
C ILE A 1052 24.98 23.56 -27.43
N ALA A 1053 25.37 24.70 -28.00
CA ALA A 1053 26.33 24.73 -29.11
C ALA A 1053 27.72 24.19 -28.71
N ILE A 1054 28.17 24.44 -27.49
CA ILE A 1054 29.42 23.89 -26.97
C ILE A 1054 29.33 22.37 -26.80
N MET A 1055 28.21 21.85 -26.29
CA MET A 1055 27.97 20.41 -26.14
C MET A 1055 28.06 19.68 -27.48
N GLU A 1056 27.45 20.22 -28.52
CA GLU A 1056 27.57 19.68 -29.89
C GLU A 1056 29.02 19.75 -30.40
N THR A 1057 29.71 20.86 -30.13
CA THR A 1057 31.11 21.03 -30.54
C THR A 1057 32.03 20.04 -29.82
N ILE A 1058 31.76 19.71 -28.55
CA ILE A 1058 32.52 18.71 -27.79
C ILE A 1058 32.45 17.35 -28.50
N ASP A 1059 31.27 16.93 -28.95
CA ASP A 1059 31.12 15.67 -29.68
C ASP A 1059 31.86 15.71 -31.03
N ILE A 1060 31.79 16.83 -31.76
CA ILE A 1060 32.56 17.00 -33.01
C ILE A 1060 34.07 16.84 -32.76
N ILE A 1061 34.58 17.47 -31.69
CA ILE A 1061 35.99 17.35 -31.29
C ILE A 1061 36.30 15.88 -30.96
N ILE A 1062 35.52 15.23 -30.11
CA ILE A 1062 35.75 13.83 -29.72
C ILE A 1062 35.79 12.90 -30.94
N ASN A 1063 34.85 13.05 -31.88
CA ASN A 1063 34.80 12.23 -33.10
C ASN A 1063 36.00 12.47 -34.03
N LYS A 1064 36.51 13.71 -34.09
CA LYS A 1064 37.74 14.03 -34.85
C LYS A 1064 38.95 13.22 -34.37
N TYR A 1065 39.00 12.82 -33.10
CA TYR A 1065 40.09 12.02 -32.52
C TYR A 1065 39.68 10.56 -32.22
N GLY A 1066 38.71 10.01 -32.95
CA GLY A 1066 38.39 8.57 -32.89
C GLY A 1066 37.20 8.18 -32.03
N GLY A 1067 36.56 9.12 -31.30
CA GLY A 1067 35.34 8.85 -30.56
C GLY A 1067 35.55 8.19 -29.19
N PHE A 1068 34.49 7.55 -28.67
CA PHE A 1068 34.55 6.74 -27.45
C PHE A 1068 34.66 5.24 -27.76
N PRO A 1069 35.44 4.47 -26.97
CA PRO A 1069 36.35 4.93 -25.92
C PRO A 1069 37.54 5.67 -26.55
N PHE A 1070 38.18 6.59 -25.81
CA PHE A 1070 39.36 7.28 -26.33
C PHE A 1070 40.46 6.28 -26.65
N SER A 1071 41.12 6.48 -27.80
CA SER A 1071 42.26 5.67 -28.25
C SER A 1071 43.51 5.89 -27.40
#